data_AF-A0A3D4YDS3-F1
#
_entry.id   AF-A0A3D4YDS3-F1
#
_cell.length_a   1.000
_cell.length_b   1.000
_cell.length_c   1.000
_cell.angle_alpha   90.00
_cell.angle_beta   90.00
_cell.angle_gamma   90.00
#
_symmetry.space_group_name_H-M   'P 1'
#
loop_
_entity.id
_entity.type
_entity.pdbx_description
1 polymer ?
#
loop_
_entity_poly.entity_id
_entity_poly.type
_entity_poly.pdbx_seq_one_letter_code
_entity_poly.pdbx_strand_id
1 'polypeptide(L)'
;MKQNYLFFLVLFFICKSLGYTQIVNKGTLKILSNTDVYFGIKYTNDGSHTNDGNLYLKGNFINNGTTAAATTSTTHFTRTDSIQEIKGSANKVNFYNLVINNTSSGVSIVNAFELNVVNSVTLTNGDLRLVGEAQLLQSHTGANANTGTGKLLRDQQGISSKFGYNYWSSPVTTSPGIFKLNEGLYDGTDASTNAFSPTLAYISPTGFDGSATTPITISERWLYTYSANTAGYAGWDKIYQNSPINPGEGFTMKGTGAANQNYVFKGLPNDGDYSFPIATGQSVLLGNPYPSALDSQEFINDNPSVNQIEIWIDGGSDTHYLADYEGGYGVLNNTGGVAASVPSGIFGLGTSSGVTPKRYLAVAQGFFVEAISNNPIVFNNSQRIFKTETSGDSNFYKSSKIKNTDQEKNNENEQFIRIGYEDPEKYHRQLLLGFLPNSPANLNCNRGYDALMSSPREDELFFIIENDLTKKYVIQGVNAFDENDEFPLGLIMTEAGVHTIMLDTLENFTGKVYIKDMMANMFCDLTKDSFTPNLSPGTYLDRFRLVFKDKTAVVINEDINPNLGISAEKTNVYYHENGSFIVRTKNDLQVNNISIYNMLGQQIKKVSDNMLGKNVFSIPFQHPKSVYIVVVDSELGKETFRIINK
;
A
#
# COMPACT_ATOMS: atom_id res chain seq x y z
N MET A 1 -75.63 47.77 43.51
CA MET A 1 -74.51 48.64 43.05
C MET A 1 -73.25 48.15 43.76
N LYS A 2 -72.18 47.66 43.12
CA LYS A 2 -71.62 47.94 41.79
C LYS A 2 -71.26 46.65 41.05
N GLN A 3 -71.62 46.60 39.77
CA GLN A 3 -71.14 45.66 38.76
C GLN A 3 -69.80 46.20 38.25
N ASN A 4 -68.72 45.43 38.36
CA ASN A 4 -67.45 45.75 37.72
C ASN A 4 -67.27 44.80 36.54
N TYR A 5 -67.40 45.35 35.32
CA TYR A 5 -67.05 44.66 34.09
C TYR A 5 -65.54 44.72 33.91
N LEU A 6 -64.86 43.57 34.02
CA LEU A 6 -63.47 43.44 33.60
C LEU A 6 -63.46 43.01 32.13
N PHE A 7 -63.08 43.93 31.27
CA PHE A 7 -62.88 43.73 29.84
C PHE A 7 -61.63 42.85 29.64
N PHE A 8 -61.79 41.56 29.33
CA PHE A 8 -60.67 40.73 28.88
C PHE A 8 -60.45 41.01 27.39
N LEU A 9 -59.46 41.85 27.09
CA LEU A 9 -58.94 42.02 25.74
C LEU A 9 -58.15 40.74 25.39
N VAL A 10 -58.74 39.87 24.57
CA VAL A 10 -58.02 38.73 23.97
C VAL A 10 -57.05 39.28 22.94
N LEU A 11 -55.80 39.51 23.35
CA LEU A 11 -54.70 39.69 22.40
C LEU A 11 -54.35 38.31 21.82
N PHE A 12 -54.78 38.05 20.58
CA PHE A 12 -54.20 36.98 19.77
C PHE A 12 -52.75 37.36 19.45
N PHE A 13 -51.82 37.02 20.33
CA PHE A 13 -50.43 36.85 19.92
C PHE A 13 -50.36 35.55 19.13
N ILE A 14 -50.52 35.64 17.79
CA ILE A 14 -50.04 34.61 16.89
C ILE A 14 -48.51 34.71 16.89
N CYS A 15 -47.90 34.27 17.99
CA CYS A 15 -46.48 33.94 17.98
C CYS A 15 -46.41 32.57 17.28
N LYS A 16 -46.32 32.56 15.95
CA LYS A 16 -45.80 31.39 15.23
C LYS A 16 -44.30 31.30 15.53
N SER A 17 -43.94 30.95 16.76
CA SER A 17 -42.65 30.30 16.96
C SER A 17 -42.79 28.97 16.23
N LEU A 18 -42.14 28.85 15.07
CA LEU A 18 -41.91 27.56 14.42
C LEU A 18 -41.02 26.75 15.37
N GLY A 19 -41.62 26.16 16.39
CA GLY A 19 -40.93 25.28 17.33
C GLY A 19 -40.53 24.03 16.56
N TYR A 20 -39.25 23.89 16.25
CA TYR A 20 -38.72 22.64 15.74
C TYR A 20 -38.83 21.59 16.85
N THR A 21 -39.81 20.68 16.74
CA THR A 21 -39.93 19.56 17.66
C THR A 21 -38.81 18.57 17.37
N GLN A 22 -38.05 18.20 18.39
CA GLN A 22 -37.01 17.17 18.32
C GLN A 22 -36.87 16.43 19.64
N ILE A 23 -36.44 15.17 19.58
CA ILE A 23 -35.99 14.40 20.73
C ILE A 23 -34.48 14.55 20.83
N VAL A 24 -33.98 14.94 22.01
CA VAL A 24 -32.54 15.09 22.26
C VAL A 24 -32.15 14.24 23.46
N ASN A 25 -31.32 13.23 23.24
CA ASN A 25 -30.64 12.52 24.33
C ASN A 25 -29.36 13.27 24.70
N LYS A 26 -29.28 13.80 25.93
CA LYS A 26 -28.06 14.43 26.48
C LYS A 26 -27.30 13.55 27.49
N GLY A 27 -27.82 12.36 27.79
CA GLY A 27 -27.26 11.45 28.79
C GLY A 27 -27.18 10.03 28.23
N THR A 28 -27.59 9.05 29.03
CA THR A 28 -27.67 7.66 28.58
C THR A 28 -29.10 7.30 28.20
N LEU A 29 -29.32 6.92 26.94
CA LEU A 29 -30.57 6.33 26.48
C LEU A 29 -30.31 4.87 26.11
N LYS A 30 -30.85 3.94 26.92
CA LYS A 30 -30.82 2.51 26.62
C LYS A 30 -32.22 2.01 26.30
N ILE A 31 -32.40 1.45 25.10
CA ILE A 31 -33.59 0.69 24.72
C ILE A 31 -33.32 -0.76 25.11
N LEU A 32 -34.22 -1.36 25.89
CA LEU A 32 -34.07 -2.74 26.36
C LEU A 32 -34.54 -3.74 25.30
N SER A 33 -34.16 -5.01 25.46
CA SER A 33 -34.63 -6.09 24.60
C SER A 33 -36.15 -6.23 24.65
N ASN A 34 -36.73 -6.74 23.56
CA ASN A 34 -38.19 -6.91 23.40
C ASN A 34 -39.00 -5.62 23.59
N THR A 35 -38.39 -4.45 23.37
CA THR A 35 -39.05 -3.14 23.48
C THR A 35 -39.13 -2.48 22.10
N ASP A 36 -40.31 -1.97 21.75
CA ASP A 36 -40.50 -1.13 20.57
C ASP A 36 -40.56 0.35 20.98
N VAL A 37 -39.70 1.18 20.37
CA VAL A 37 -39.62 2.62 20.63
C VAL A 37 -39.86 3.39 19.33
N TYR A 38 -40.78 4.35 19.36
CA TYR A 38 -41.14 5.15 18.20
C TYR A 38 -40.78 6.61 18.39
N PHE A 39 -39.87 7.13 17.57
CA PHE A 39 -39.58 8.55 17.47
C PHE A 39 -40.23 9.12 16.21
N GLY A 40 -41.36 9.81 16.41
CA GLY A 40 -42.16 10.40 15.34
C GLY A 40 -41.55 11.66 14.70
N ILE A 41 -40.46 12.17 15.26
CA ILE A 41 -39.77 13.40 14.87
C ILE A 41 -38.25 13.16 14.84
N LYS A 42 -37.49 14.19 14.51
CA LYS A 42 -36.02 14.15 14.50
C LYS A 42 -35.48 13.69 15.87
N TYR A 43 -34.49 12.80 15.84
CA TYR A 43 -33.75 12.34 17.03
C TYR A 43 -32.30 12.81 16.97
N THR A 44 -31.83 13.43 18.04
CA THR A 44 -30.44 13.85 18.22
C THR A 44 -29.85 13.14 19.45
N ASN A 45 -28.75 12.43 19.26
CA ASN A 45 -27.97 11.81 20.31
C ASN A 45 -26.72 12.64 20.60
N ASP A 46 -26.73 13.41 21.68
CA ASP A 46 -25.59 14.16 22.22
C ASP A 46 -24.90 13.40 23.38
N GLY A 47 -25.40 12.22 23.74
CA GLY A 47 -24.88 11.38 24.82
C GLY A 47 -24.55 9.96 24.36
N SER A 48 -24.86 8.96 25.18
CA SER A 48 -24.68 7.54 24.86
C SER A 48 -26.02 6.90 24.55
N HIS A 49 -26.14 6.27 23.38
CA HIS A 49 -27.31 5.52 22.98
C HIS A 49 -26.99 4.04 22.76
N THR A 50 -27.71 3.17 23.45
CA THR A 50 -27.62 1.71 23.25
C THR A 50 -28.99 1.19 22.84
N ASN A 51 -29.05 0.48 21.72
CA ASN A 51 -30.28 -0.17 21.27
C ASN A 51 -30.16 -1.69 21.46
N ASP A 52 -31.02 -2.26 22.31
CA ASP A 52 -31.18 -3.72 22.47
C ASP A 52 -32.54 -4.21 21.94
N GLY A 53 -33.43 -3.30 21.51
CA GLY A 53 -34.79 -3.57 21.03
C GLY A 53 -35.02 -3.10 19.60
N ASN A 54 -36.26 -2.66 19.29
CA ASN A 54 -36.62 -2.08 18.01
C ASN A 54 -36.79 -0.57 18.13
N LEU A 55 -36.02 0.19 17.35
CA LEU A 55 -36.10 1.64 17.29
C LEU A 55 -36.67 2.09 15.95
N TYR A 56 -37.82 2.73 15.94
CA TYR A 56 -38.48 3.26 14.76
C TYR A 56 -38.31 4.78 14.66
N LEU A 57 -37.62 5.22 13.62
CA LEU A 57 -37.31 6.63 13.35
C LEU A 57 -38.13 7.12 12.15
N LYS A 58 -38.98 8.13 12.37
CA LYS A 58 -39.70 8.86 11.30
C LYS A 58 -39.05 10.19 10.91
N GLY A 59 -38.07 10.66 11.67
CA GLY A 59 -37.28 11.85 11.36
C GLY A 59 -35.81 11.54 11.06
N ASN A 60 -35.02 12.57 10.81
CA ASN A 60 -33.56 12.42 10.66
C ASN A 60 -32.94 11.96 11.97
N PHE A 61 -31.84 11.21 11.87
CA PHE A 61 -31.03 10.83 13.02
C PHE A 61 -29.72 11.62 13.02
N ILE A 62 -29.47 12.35 14.11
CA ILE A 62 -28.25 13.11 14.32
C ILE A 62 -27.46 12.45 15.45
N ASN A 63 -26.31 11.85 15.16
CA ASN A 63 -25.40 11.30 16.15
C ASN A 63 -24.19 12.22 16.38
N ASN A 64 -24.18 12.88 17.54
CA ASN A 64 -23.05 13.68 18.03
C ASN A 64 -22.29 12.98 19.16
N GLY A 65 -22.85 11.91 19.74
CA GLY A 65 -22.25 11.11 20.80
C GLY A 65 -21.95 9.67 20.40
N THR A 66 -22.03 8.74 21.35
CA THR A 66 -21.75 7.32 21.12
C THR A 66 -23.02 6.53 20.84
N THR A 67 -22.89 5.54 19.96
CA THR A 67 -23.94 4.53 19.72
C THR A 67 -23.35 3.13 19.91
N ALA A 68 -24.13 2.22 20.48
CA ALA A 68 -23.78 0.81 20.60
C ALA A 68 -24.95 -0.05 20.14
N ALA A 69 -24.60 -1.19 19.54
CA ALA A 69 -25.51 -2.15 18.96
C ALA A 69 -25.45 -3.46 19.76
N ALA A 70 -26.58 -3.92 20.30
CA ALA A 70 -26.66 -5.26 20.89
C ALA A 70 -27.20 -6.29 19.90
N THR A 71 -26.90 -7.56 20.16
CA THR A 71 -26.93 -8.71 19.24
C THR A 71 -28.30 -9.12 18.67
N THR A 72 -29.37 -8.39 18.98
CA THR A 72 -30.72 -8.67 18.45
C THR A 72 -31.49 -7.41 18.05
N SER A 73 -30.86 -6.24 18.14
CA SER A 73 -31.55 -4.96 17.95
C SER A 73 -31.82 -4.65 16.48
N THR A 74 -32.89 -3.90 16.21
CA THR A 74 -33.20 -3.42 14.86
C THR A 74 -33.51 -1.93 14.90
N THR A 75 -32.87 -1.17 14.01
CA THR A 75 -33.20 0.24 13.78
C THR A 75 -33.95 0.37 12.46
N HIS A 76 -35.15 0.93 12.51
CA HIS A 76 -36.03 1.13 11.37
C HIS A 76 -36.11 2.60 10.97
N PHE A 77 -35.90 2.89 9.69
CA PHE A 77 -36.18 4.20 9.09
C PHE A 77 -37.46 4.09 8.26
N THR A 78 -38.55 4.73 8.70
CA THR A 78 -39.91 4.45 8.20
C THR A 78 -40.65 5.69 7.71
N ARG A 79 -39.95 6.75 7.33
CA ARG A 79 -40.60 7.99 6.85
C ARG A 79 -41.22 7.78 5.46
N THR A 80 -42.38 8.36 5.21
CA THR A 80 -43.15 8.10 3.97
C THR A 80 -43.20 9.26 3.00
N ASP A 81 -42.81 10.47 3.42
CA ASP A 81 -43.07 11.73 2.70
C ASP A 81 -41.80 12.52 2.34
N SER A 82 -40.62 12.08 2.79
CA SER A 82 -39.33 12.67 2.41
C SER A 82 -38.16 11.76 2.77
N ILE A 83 -36.98 12.12 2.23
CA ILE A 83 -35.70 11.51 2.54
C ILE A 83 -35.39 11.68 4.03
N GLN A 84 -34.88 10.61 4.66
CA GLN A 84 -34.28 10.70 6.00
C GLN A 84 -32.77 10.83 5.89
N GLU A 85 -32.16 11.61 6.77
CA GLU A 85 -30.71 11.72 6.85
C GLU A 85 -30.17 11.08 8.13
N ILE A 86 -29.03 10.40 8.01
CA ILE A 86 -28.14 10.07 9.13
C ILE A 86 -26.92 10.98 9.04
N LYS A 87 -26.68 11.74 10.11
CA LYS A 87 -25.61 12.74 10.18
C LYS A 87 -25.16 12.99 11.61
N GLY A 88 -24.26 13.94 11.81
CA GLY A 88 -23.85 14.42 13.15
C GLY A 88 -22.34 14.41 13.32
N SER A 89 -21.86 15.09 14.37
CA SER A 89 -20.43 15.35 14.57
C SER A 89 -19.61 14.14 14.98
N ALA A 90 -20.26 13.02 15.35
CA ALA A 90 -19.55 11.79 15.65
C ALA A 90 -18.98 11.10 14.39
N ASN A 91 -19.46 11.47 13.20
CA ASN A 91 -19.11 10.87 11.90
C ASN A 91 -19.22 9.33 11.86
N LYS A 92 -19.98 8.74 12.78
CA LYS A 92 -20.15 7.30 12.93
C LYS A 92 -21.48 6.98 13.58
N VAL A 93 -22.05 5.83 13.21
CA VAL A 93 -23.19 5.22 13.91
C VAL A 93 -23.04 3.69 13.92
N ASN A 94 -23.48 3.05 15.01
CA ASN A 94 -23.48 1.60 15.16
C ASN A 94 -24.92 1.07 15.30
N PHE A 95 -25.31 0.17 14.41
CA PHE A 95 -26.56 -0.60 14.47
C PHE A 95 -26.27 -2.09 14.43
N TYR A 96 -27.21 -2.92 14.91
CA TYR A 96 -27.09 -4.36 14.76
C TYR A 96 -27.75 -4.80 13.45
N ASN A 97 -29.07 -4.61 13.34
CA ASN A 97 -29.80 -4.67 12.07
C ASN A 97 -30.28 -3.27 11.66
N LEU A 98 -30.28 -2.99 10.36
CA LEU A 98 -30.84 -1.77 9.77
C LEU A 98 -31.96 -2.14 8.81
N VAL A 99 -33.15 -1.56 9.00
CA VAL A 99 -34.28 -1.71 8.08
C VAL A 99 -34.65 -0.35 7.51
N ILE A 100 -34.63 -0.22 6.19
CA ILE A 100 -35.11 0.96 5.46
C ILE A 100 -36.45 0.61 4.82
N ASN A 101 -37.48 1.28 5.30
CA ASN A 101 -38.85 1.21 4.79
C ASN A 101 -39.37 2.63 4.57
N ASN A 102 -38.57 3.44 3.87
CA ASN A 102 -38.89 4.81 3.52
C ASN A 102 -39.52 4.86 2.12
N THR A 103 -40.82 5.14 2.05
CA THR A 103 -41.58 5.06 0.78
C THR A 103 -41.44 6.32 -0.10
N SER A 104 -40.69 7.34 0.31
CA SER A 104 -40.49 8.55 -0.48
C SER A 104 -39.31 8.38 -1.46
N SER A 105 -38.14 8.06 -0.93
CA SER A 105 -36.94 7.79 -1.75
C SER A 105 -35.95 6.91 -1.01
N GLY A 106 -35.71 7.17 0.28
CA GLY A 106 -34.70 6.43 1.03
C GLY A 106 -34.08 7.16 2.20
N VAL A 107 -32.92 6.65 2.64
CA VAL A 107 -32.07 7.22 3.69
C VAL A 107 -30.75 7.67 3.08
N SER A 108 -30.33 8.89 3.40
CA SER A 108 -29.06 9.47 2.97
C SER A 108 -28.07 9.54 4.13
N ILE A 109 -26.86 9.02 3.90
CA ILE A 109 -25.71 9.10 4.81
C ILE A 109 -24.80 10.21 4.32
N VAL A 110 -24.52 11.19 5.18
CA VAL A 110 -23.68 12.34 4.83
C VAL A 110 -22.22 11.94 4.56
N ASN A 111 -21.50 12.81 3.85
CA ASN A 111 -20.09 12.61 3.49
C ASN A 111 -19.20 12.22 4.67
N ALA A 112 -18.23 11.33 4.41
CA ALA A 112 -17.21 10.88 5.37
C ALA A 112 -17.81 10.36 6.70
N PHE A 113 -18.93 9.65 6.62
CA PHE A 113 -19.63 9.08 7.76
C PHE A 113 -19.59 7.54 7.72
N GLU A 114 -19.22 6.94 8.84
CA GLU A 114 -19.19 5.48 9.03
C GLU A 114 -20.57 4.97 9.44
N LEU A 115 -21.24 4.23 8.56
CA LEU A 115 -22.42 3.44 8.89
C LEU A 115 -21.99 2.01 9.21
N ASN A 116 -21.83 1.69 10.49
CA ASN A 116 -21.54 0.32 10.92
C ASN A 116 -22.84 -0.42 11.25
N VAL A 117 -23.11 -1.50 10.53
CA VAL A 117 -24.26 -2.39 10.73
C VAL A 117 -23.73 -3.79 10.99
N VAL A 118 -23.76 -4.27 12.22
CA VAL A 118 -23.07 -5.51 12.60
C VAL A 118 -23.55 -6.72 11.78
N ASN A 119 -24.86 -6.86 11.62
CA ASN A 119 -25.49 -8.04 11.02
C ASN A 119 -26.06 -7.73 9.62
N SER A 120 -27.28 -7.19 9.51
CA SER A 120 -27.94 -7.08 8.20
C SER A 120 -28.51 -5.71 7.87
N VAL A 121 -28.50 -5.37 6.58
CA VAL A 121 -29.23 -4.26 5.98
C VAL A 121 -30.40 -4.80 5.15
N THR A 122 -31.63 -4.44 5.53
CA THR A 122 -32.86 -4.78 4.80
C THR A 122 -33.45 -3.52 4.16
N LEU A 123 -33.43 -3.45 2.83
CA LEU A 123 -33.99 -2.35 2.04
C LEU A 123 -35.41 -2.70 1.56
N THR A 124 -36.38 -2.67 2.46
CA THR A 124 -37.78 -3.03 2.18
C THR A 124 -38.45 -2.07 1.20
N ASN A 125 -38.35 -0.77 1.44
CA ASN A 125 -38.79 0.29 0.54
C ASN A 125 -37.84 1.48 0.67
N GLY A 126 -37.48 2.08 -0.46
CA GLY A 126 -36.50 3.14 -0.52
C GLY A 126 -35.06 2.64 -0.52
N ASP A 127 -34.18 3.52 -0.95
CA ASP A 127 -32.77 3.25 -1.21
C ASP A 127 -31.90 3.74 -0.02
N LEU A 128 -30.66 3.27 0.05
CA LEU A 128 -29.62 3.77 0.93
C LEU A 128 -28.58 4.54 0.11
N ARG A 129 -28.41 5.82 0.37
CA ARG A 129 -27.47 6.69 -0.36
C ARG A 129 -26.24 6.97 0.51
N LEU A 130 -25.06 6.55 0.03
CA LEU A 130 -23.78 6.93 0.62
C LEU A 130 -23.25 8.15 -0.15
N VAL A 131 -23.33 9.33 0.47
CA VAL A 131 -22.84 10.57 -0.16
C VAL A 131 -21.32 10.65 0.00
N GLY A 132 -20.62 11.05 -1.07
CA GLY A 132 -19.19 11.35 -1.02
C GLY A 132 -18.36 10.14 -0.59
N GLU A 133 -17.73 10.19 0.58
CA GLU A 133 -16.87 9.13 1.12
C GLU A 133 -17.52 8.37 2.29
N ALA A 134 -18.84 8.45 2.42
CA ALA A 134 -19.58 7.61 3.36
C ALA A 134 -19.41 6.11 3.03
N GLN A 135 -19.39 5.27 4.05
CA GLN A 135 -19.13 3.84 3.90
C GLN A 135 -20.08 3.01 4.75
N LEU A 136 -20.42 1.82 4.25
CA LEU A 136 -21.19 0.80 4.95
C LEU A 136 -20.27 -0.33 5.37
N LEU A 137 -20.08 -0.49 6.69
CA LEU A 137 -19.32 -1.58 7.29
C LEU A 137 -20.27 -2.61 7.88
N GLN A 138 -19.92 -3.89 7.72
CA GLN A 138 -20.57 -5.03 8.34
C GLN A 138 -19.49 -5.95 8.94
N SER A 139 -19.82 -6.67 10.01
CA SER A 139 -18.83 -7.41 10.81
C SER A 139 -19.24 -8.82 11.21
N HIS A 140 -20.40 -9.31 10.75
CA HIS A 140 -20.76 -10.72 10.91
C HIS A 140 -19.95 -11.62 9.96
N THR A 141 -19.88 -12.90 10.27
CA THR A 141 -19.26 -13.93 9.43
C THR A 141 -20.28 -14.61 8.52
N GLY A 142 -19.82 -15.26 7.44
CA GLY A 142 -20.67 -16.08 6.57
C GLY A 142 -21.21 -15.31 5.36
N ALA A 143 -22.24 -15.86 4.72
CA ALA A 143 -22.79 -15.30 3.49
C ALA A 143 -23.50 -13.94 3.69
N ASN A 144 -23.67 -13.21 2.59
CA ASN A 144 -24.42 -11.94 2.53
C ASN A 144 -25.77 -12.03 3.28
N ALA A 145 -25.94 -11.18 4.29
CA ALA A 145 -27.16 -11.09 5.10
C ALA A 145 -28.12 -9.98 4.63
N ASN A 146 -27.72 -9.18 3.63
CA ASN A 146 -28.50 -8.07 3.10
C ASN A 146 -29.63 -8.56 2.19
N THR A 147 -30.78 -7.88 2.31
CA THR A 147 -32.00 -8.27 1.58
C THR A 147 -32.83 -7.04 1.19
N GLY A 148 -33.86 -7.27 0.37
CA GLY A 148 -34.84 -6.24 0.00
C GLY A 148 -34.79 -5.84 -1.47
N THR A 149 -35.70 -4.95 -1.85
CA THR A 149 -35.88 -4.47 -3.23
C THR A 149 -35.27 -3.10 -3.47
N GLY A 150 -35.06 -2.31 -2.43
CA GLY A 150 -34.29 -1.07 -2.50
C GLY A 150 -32.81 -1.31 -2.86
N LYS A 151 -32.08 -0.22 -3.05
CA LYS A 151 -30.70 -0.24 -3.56
C LYS A 151 -29.77 0.61 -2.70
N LEU A 152 -28.54 0.16 -2.52
CA LEU A 152 -27.42 1.03 -2.13
C LEU A 152 -27.02 1.85 -3.36
N LEU A 153 -26.76 3.15 -3.17
CA LEU A 153 -26.11 4.03 -4.14
C LEU A 153 -24.78 4.49 -3.56
N ARG A 154 -23.68 4.13 -4.22
CA ARG A 154 -22.32 4.50 -3.83
C ARG A 154 -21.63 5.20 -4.99
N ASP A 155 -21.28 6.47 -4.77
CA ASP A 155 -20.47 7.23 -5.75
C ASP A 155 -19.07 6.65 -5.84
N GLN A 156 -18.41 6.72 -6.99
CA GLN A 156 -16.96 6.51 -7.07
C GLN A 156 -16.40 7.23 -8.29
N GLN A 157 -15.26 7.91 -8.13
CA GLN A 157 -14.65 8.71 -9.19
C GLN A 157 -13.61 7.89 -9.96
N GLY A 158 -13.71 7.85 -11.28
CA GLY A 158 -12.74 7.20 -12.16
C GLY A 158 -11.77 8.17 -12.84
N ILE A 159 -10.90 7.62 -13.68
CA ILE A 159 -10.02 8.39 -14.56
C ILE A 159 -10.87 9.13 -15.61
N SER A 160 -10.51 10.37 -15.88
CA SER A 160 -11.16 11.19 -16.91
C SER A 160 -10.70 10.83 -18.32
N SER A 161 -9.45 10.40 -18.50
CA SER A 161 -8.88 10.10 -19.83
C SER A 161 -9.66 8.99 -20.54
N LYS A 162 -9.88 9.15 -21.85
CA LYS A 162 -10.44 8.09 -22.70
C LYS A 162 -9.45 6.96 -22.98
N PHE A 163 -8.19 7.18 -22.63
CA PHE A 163 -7.08 6.28 -22.94
C PHE A 163 -6.59 5.53 -21.70
N GLY A 164 -6.67 6.12 -20.53
CA GLY A 164 -6.24 5.46 -19.31
C GLY A 164 -7.30 4.52 -18.72
N TYR A 165 -6.82 3.52 -17.99
CA TYR A 165 -7.65 2.45 -17.43
C TYR A 165 -7.95 2.69 -15.95
N ASN A 166 -9.21 2.43 -15.59
CA ASN A 166 -9.54 2.09 -14.21
C ASN A 166 -9.54 0.58 -14.05
N TYR A 167 -9.18 0.14 -12.85
CA TYR A 167 -9.30 -1.24 -12.40
C TYR A 167 -10.34 -1.26 -11.29
N TRP A 168 -11.51 -1.82 -11.59
CA TRP A 168 -12.70 -1.77 -10.75
C TRP A 168 -13.03 -3.14 -10.17
N SER A 169 -13.77 -3.15 -9.07
CA SER A 169 -14.70 -4.22 -8.70
C SER A 169 -16.02 -3.60 -8.23
N SER A 170 -17.09 -4.37 -8.16
CA SER A 170 -18.39 -3.82 -7.76
C SER A 170 -18.63 -3.93 -6.26
N PRO A 171 -19.04 -2.84 -5.56
CA PRO A 171 -19.48 -2.88 -4.17
C PRO A 171 -20.94 -3.35 -3.99
N VAL A 172 -21.63 -3.65 -5.09
CA VAL A 172 -23.05 -4.02 -5.12
C VAL A 172 -23.33 -5.13 -6.14
N THR A 173 -24.48 -5.77 -6.02
CA THR A 173 -25.02 -6.71 -7.02
C THR A 173 -26.37 -6.24 -7.56
N THR A 174 -26.64 -6.46 -8.84
CA THR A 174 -27.91 -6.07 -9.50
C THR A 174 -28.93 -7.21 -9.52
N SER A 175 -28.44 -8.43 -9.42
CA SER A 175 -29.20 -9.66 -9.21
C SER A 175 -28.54 -10.47 -8.10
N PRO A 176 -29.22 -11.45 -7.46
CA PRO A 176 -28.64 -12.17 -6.33
C PRO A 176 -27.24 -12.73 -6.66
N GLY A 177 -26.20 -12.16 -6.05
CA GLY A 177 -24.81 -12.59 -6.20
C GLY A 177 -24.10 -12.20 -7.50
N ILE A 178 -24.69 -11.36 -8.37
CA ILE A 178 -24.07 -10.95 -9.64
C ILE A 178 -24.27 -9.46 -9.91
N PHE A 179 -23.21 -8.80 -10.39
CA PHE A 179 -23.24 -7.44 -10.93
C PHE A 179 -23.24 -7.45 -12.47
N LYS A 180 -23.96 -6.51 -13.08
CA LYS A 180 -23.88 -6.20 -14.50
C LYS A 180 -23.81 -4.69 -14.72
N LEU A 181 -22.99 -4.27 -15.68
CA LEU A 181 -22.74 -2.86 -15.95
C LEU A 181 -24.02 -2.12 -16.39
N ASN A 182 -24.83 -2.70 -17.28
CA ASN A 182 -26.07 -2.09 -17.75
C ASN A 182 -27.26 -2.15 -16.76
N GLU A 183 -27.05 -2.67 -15.56
CA GLU A 183 -28.07 -2.69 -14.51
C GLU A 183 -27.61 -1.89 -13.28
N GLY A 184 -26.29 -1.76 -13.07
CA GLY A 184 -25.74 -1.30 -11.80
C GLY A 184 -24.75 -0.15 -11.89
N LEU A 185 -24.31 0.27 -13.08
CA LEU A 185 -23.40 1.40 -13.25
C LEU A 185 -24.13 2.60 -13.86
N TYR A 186 -24.17 3.69 -13.11
CA TYR A 186 -24.91 4.89 -13.47
C TYR A 186 -23.97 6.08 -13.65
N ASP A 187 -24.43 7.06 -14.43
CA ASP A 187 -23.80 8.38 -14.52
C ASP A 187 -23.89 9.09 -13.16
N GLY A 188 -22.74 9.45 -12.61
CA GLY A 188 -22.64 10.16 -11.34
C GLY A 188 -22.41 11.66 -11.48
N THR A 189 -22.45 12.22 -12.69
CA THR A 189 -22.13 13.64 -12.91
C THR A 189 -23.06 14.57 -12.14
N ASP A 190 -24.33 14.20 -12.00
CA ASP A 190 -25.38 14.98 -11.32
C ASP A 190 -25.77 14.41 -9.94
N ALA A 191 -24.93 13.55 -9.37
CA ALA A 191 -25.14 12.86 -8.08
C ALA A 191 -25.52 13.78 -6.91
N SER A 192 -25.06 15.04 -6.92
CA SER A 192 -25.40 16.04 -5.91
C SER A 192 -26.82 16.59 -6.02
N THR A 193 -27.38 16.63 -7.24
CA THR A 193 -28.74 17.14 -7.52
C THR A 193 -29.76 16.03 -7.68
N ASN A 194 -29.34 14.85 -8.17
CA ASN A 194 -30.18 13.67 -8.43
C ASN A 194 -29.77 12.47 -7.54
N ALA A 195 -29.63 12.72 -6.24
CA ALA A 195 -29.02 11.78 -5.29
C ALA A 195 -29.61 10.36 -5.25
N PHE A 196 -30.90 10.18 -5.57
CA PHE A 196 -31.60 8.88 -5.54
C PHE A 196 -32.03 8.38 -6.93
N SER A 197 -31.93 9.22 -7.96
CA SER A 197 -32.42 8.95 -9.31
C SER A 197 -31.34 9.24 -10.37
N PRO A 198 -30.13 8.64 -10.25
CA PRO A 198 -29.12 8.81 -11.28
C PRO A 198 -29.57 8.16 -12.59
N THR A 199 -29.05 8.64 -13.71
CA THR A 199 -29.33 8.07 -15.04
C THR A 199 -28.36 6.93 -15.33
N LEU A 200 -28.85 5.79 -15.84
CA LEU A 200 -28.01 4.65 -16.17
C LEU A 200 -26.95 5.04 -17.22
N ALA A 201 -25.70 4.62 -17.01
CA ALA A 201 -24.64 4.89 -17.98
C ALA A 201 -24.90 4.12 -19.28
N TYR A 202 -24.58 4.73 -20.43
CA TYR A 202 -24.74 4.06 -21.71
C TYR A 202 -23.48 3.25 -22.04
N ILE A 203 -23.62 1.93 -22.13
CA ILE A 203 -22.54 1.02 -22.51
C ILE A 203 -22.63 0.79 -24.04
N SER A 204 -21.72 1.42 -24.79
CA SER A 204 -21.78 1.47 -26.26
C SER A 204 -21.06 0.28 -26.92
N PRO A 205 -21.76 -0.53 -27.74
CA PRO A 205 -21.16 -1.67 -28.43
C PRO A 205 -20.38 -1.29 -29.70
N THR A 206 -20.51 -0.07 -30.21
CA THR A 206 -20.05 0.32 -31.56
C THR A 206 -19.06 1.50 -31.60
N GLY A 207 -18.52 1.92 -30.45
CA GLY A 207 -17.54 3.02 -30.35
C GLY A 207 -16.15 2.57 -29.90
N PHE A 208 -15.10 3.22 -30.42
CA PHE A 208 -13.75 3.01 -29.89
C PHE A 208 -13.61 3.56 -28.48
N ASP A 209 -14.09 4.78 -28.21
CA ASP A 209 -13.88 5.47 -26.94
C ASP A 209 -15.17 5.78 -26.20
N GLY A 210 -15.03 6.04 -24.90
CA GLY A 210 -16.09 6.70 -24.13
C GLY A 210 -16.29 8.16 -24.54
N SER A 211 -17.41 8.73 -24.10
CA SER A 211 -17.76 10.13 -24.33
C SER A 211 -18.51 10.74 -23.14
N ALA A 212 -18.23 12.01 -22.85
CA ALA A 212 -18.88 12.80 -21.81
C ALA A 212 -20.30 13.27 -22.24
N THR A 213 -21.13 12.34 -22.71
CA THR A 213 -22.56 12.56 -22.97
C THR A 213 -23.36 12.58 -21.67
N THR A 214 -24.66 12.84 -21.74
CA THR A 214 -25.57 12.71 -20.60
C THR A 214 -26.73 11.79 -20.99
N PRO A 215 -26.80 10.54 -20.48
CA PRO A 215 -25.81 9.93 -19.58
C PRO A 215 -24.46 9.71 -20.24
N ILE A 216 -23.38 9.58 -19.45
CA ILE A 216 -22.04 9.24 -19.95
C ILE A 216 -22.05 7.96 -20.81
N THR A 217 -21.21 7.96 -21.84
CA THR A 217 -21.01 6.80 -22.71
C THR A 217 -19.71 6.10 -22.35
N ILE A 218 -19.78 4.81 -22.03
CA ILE A 218 -18.63 3.93 -21.80
C ILE A 218 -18.50 3.02 -23.03
N SER A 219 -17.28 2.87 -23.58
CA SER A 219 -17.06 1.96 -24.69
C SER A 219 -16.92 0.52 -24.19
N GLU A 220 -17.70 -0.40 -24.77
CA GLU A 220 -17.51 -1.83 -24.54
C GLU A 220 -16.14 -2.31 -24.94
N ARG A 221 -15.46 -1.65 -25.89
CA ARG A 221 -14.16 -2.07 -26.44
C ARG A 221 -13.10 -2.27 -25.35
N TRP A 222 -13.17 -1.53 -24.25
CA TRP A 222 -12.15 -1.54 -23.20
C TRP A 222 -12.60 -2.19 -21.89
N LEU A 223 -13.64 -3.02 -21.95
CA LEU A 223 -14.10 -3.81 -20.81
C LEU A 223 -13.52 -5.23 -20.86
N TYR A 224 -12.77 -5.60 -19.82
CA TYR A 224 -12.20 -6.93 -19.67
C TYR A 224 -12.13 -7.36 -18.20
N THR A 225 -12.34 -8.64 -17.92
CA THR A 225 -11.92 -9.30 -16.67
C THR A 225 -10.61 -10.05 -16.92
N TYR A 226 -10.02 -10.61 -15.86
CA TYR A 226 -8.85 -11.48 -15.97
C TYR A 226 -9.01 -12.66 -15.02
N SER A 227 -9.55 -13.77 -15.53
CA SER A 227 -9.77 -14.99 -14.76
C SER A 227 -8.45 -15.63 -14.33
N ALA A 228 -8.45 -16.51 -13.32
CA ALA A 228 -7.23 -17.17 -12.85
C ALA A 228 -6.52 -17.97 -13.97
N ASN A 229 -5.33 -17.53 -14.38
CA ASN A 229 -4.56 -18.18 -15.47
C ASN A 229 -3.05 -17.87 -15.40
N THR A 230 -2.26 -18.53 -16.26
CA THR A 230 -0.81 -18.31 -16.41
C THR A 230 -0.42 -17.73 -17.78
N ALA A 231 -1.40 -17.27 -18.56
CA ALA A 231 -1.26 -16.88 -19.96
C ALA A 231 -0.76 -15.43 -20.15
N GLY A 232 -0.46 -14.71 -19.07
CA GLY A 232 0.00 -13.32 -19.14
C GLY A 232 -1.01 -12.47 -19.91
N TYR A 233 -0.55 -11.70 -20.90
CA TYR A 233 -1.44 -10.81 -21.68
C TYR A 233 -2.57 -11.55 -22.42
N ALA A 234 -2.41 -12.85 -22.75
CA ALA A 234 -3.48 -13.62 -23.39
C ALA A 234 -4.61 -14.02 -22.43
N GLY A 235 -4.49 -13.73 -21.13
CA GLY A 235 -5.46 -14.03 -20.09
C GLY A 235 -6.60 -13.03 -19.93
N TRP A 236 -6.63 -11.94 -20.72
CA TRP A 236 -7.71 -10.95 -20.66
C TRP A 236 -8.99 -11.47 -21.31
N ASP A 237 -10.06 -11.54 -20.53
CA ASP A 237 -11.37 -12.03 -20.95
C ASP A 237 -12.29 -10.86 -21.32
N LYS A 238 -12.79 -10.88 -22.56
CA LYS A 238 -13.69 -9.82 -23.04
C LYS A 238 -15.04 -9.90 -22.34
N ILE A 239 -15.50 -8.77 -21.80
CA ILE A 239 -16.85 -8.63 -21.27
C ILE A 239 -17.66 -7.57 -22.02
N TYR A 240 -18.97 -7.64 -21.88
CA TYR A 240 -19.96 -6.75 -22.50
C TYR A 240 -20.89 -6.19 -21.42
N GLN A 241 -21.81 -5.31 -21.81
CA GLN A 241 -22.74 -4.65 -20.89
C GLN A 241 -23.55 -5.59 -19.97
N ASN A 242 -23.86 -6.81 -20.44
CA ASN A 242 -24.66 -7.83 -19.75
C ASN A 242 -23.83 -8.95 -19.11
N SER A 243 -22.50 -8.93 -19.26
CA SER A 243 -21.65 -9.99 -18.72
C SER A 243 -21.80 -10.03 -17.19
N PRO A 244 -21.98 -11.23 -16.60
CA PRO A 244 -22.03 -11.37 -15.16
C PRO A 244 -20.63 -11.12 -14.57
N ILE A 245 -20.56 -10.33 -13.51
CA ILE A 245 -19.34 -10.06 -12.74
C ILE A 245 -19.64 -10.45 -11.28
N ASN A 246 -18.85 -11.36 -10.72
CA ASN A 246 -19.04 -11.80 -9.35
C ASN A 246 -18.52 -10.76 -8.35
N PRO A 247 -19.09 -10.65 -7.14
CA PRO A 247 -18.51 -9.83 -6.08
C PRO A 247 -17.06 -10.22 -5.81
N GLY A 248 -16.13 -9.26 -5.95
CA GLY A 248 -14.70 -9.44 -5.74
C GLY A 248 -13.92 -9.73 -7.02
N GLU A 249 -14.62 -10.04 -8.12
CA GLU A 249 -14.02 -10.11 -9.45
C GLU A 249 -13.71 -8.69 -9.93
N GLY A 250 -12.50 -8.49 -10.46
CA GLY A 250 -12.09 -7.20 -10.97
C GLY A 250 -12.25 -7.09 -12.49
N PHE A 251 -12.49 -5.88 -12.98
CA PHE A 251 -12.64 -5.58 -14.39
C PHE A 251 -11.99 -4.23 -14.75
N THR A 252 -11.54 -4.11 -16.00
CA THR A 252 -10.99 -2.87 -16.54
C THR A 252 -12.08 -2.04 -17.21
N MET A 253 -11.93 -0.72 -17.14
CA MET A 253 -12.79 0.23 -17.84
C MET A 253 -12.07 1.55 -18.07
N LYS A 254 -12.00 2.02 -19.32
CA LYS A 254 -11.45 3.34 -19.62
C LYS A 254 -12.41 4.47 -19.24
N GLY A 255 -11.86 5.66 -19.01
CA GLY A 255 -12.65 6.87 -18.77
C GLY A 255 -13.42 7.35 -20.01
N THR A 256 -14.25 8.37 -19.82
CA THR A 256 -15.14 8.87 -20.90
C THR A 256 -14.73 10.22 -21.49
N GLY A 257 -13.67 10.85 -20.97
CA GLY A 257 -13.29 12.22 -21.30
C GLY A 257 -13.97 13.29 -20.46
N ALA A 258 -14.82 12.92 -19.49
CA ALA A 258 -15.47 13.89 -18.60
C ALA A 258 -14.45 14.51 -17.62
N ALA A 259 -14.45 15.83 -17.49
CA ALA A 259 -13.46 16.56 -16.66
C ALA A 259 -13.45 16.12 -15.19
N ASN A 260 -14.62 15.82 -14.62
CA ASN A 260 -14.78 15.25 -13.28
C ASN A 260 -15.56 13.93 -13.41
N GLN A 261 -14.87 12.85 -13.76
CA GLN A 261 -15.52 11.57 -13.99
C GLN A 261 -16.02 10.96 -12.67
N ASN A 262 -17.34 10.91 -12.51
CA ASN A 262 -18.01 10.24 -11.39
C ASN A 262 -18.98 9.17 -11.90
N TYR A 263 -19.08 8.08 -11.16
CA TYR A 263 -20.02 6.98 -11.39
C TYR A 263 -20.83 6.74 -10.13
N VAL A 264 -22.02 6.16 -10.27
CA VAL A 264 -22.78 5.63 -9.13
C VAL A 264 -22.97 4.13 -9.33
N PHE A 265 -22.42 3.34 -8.41
CA PHE A 265 -22.76 1.92 -8.28
C PHE A 265 -24.11 1.82 -7.56
N LYS A 266 -25.11 1.20 -8.20
CA LYS A 266 -26.46 1.04 -7.67
C LYS A 266 -26.89 -0.43 -7.68
N GLY A 267 -27.18 -1.00 -6.51
CA GLY A 267 -27.48 -2.43 -6.38
C GLY A 267 -27.78 -2.84 -4.93
N LEU A 268 -28.01 -4.12 -4.67
CA LEU A 268 -27.98 -4.66 -3.31
C LEU A 268 -26.53 -4.57 -2.78
N PRO A 269 -26.27 -4.05 -1.56
CA PRO A 269 -24.92 -3.96 -1.02
C PRO A 269 -24.29 -5.33 -0.83
N ASN A 270 -23.04 -5.46 -1.29
CA ASN A 270 -22.25 -6.68 -1.12
C ASN A 270 -21.83 -6.86 0.34
N ASP A 271 -21.85 -8.13 0.75
CA ASP A 271 -21.66 -8.54 2.12
C ASP A 271 -21.31 -10.01 2.29
N GLY A 272 -20.64 -10.30 3.40
CA GLY A 272 -20.20 -11.64 3.76
C GLY A 272 -19.00 -12.13 2.96
N ASP A 273 -18.88 -13.46 2.91
CA ASP A 273 -17.71 -14.17 2.40
C ASP A 273 -17.81 -14.43 0.88
N TYR A 274 -16.74 -14.18 0.14
CA TYR A 274 -16.60 -14.48 -1.29
C TYR A 274 -15.32 -15.26 -1.56
N SER A 275 -15.40 -16.42 -2.22
CA SER A 275 -14.28 -17.34 -2.40
C SER A 275 -13.95 -17.57 -3.88
N PHE A 276 -12.65 -17.48 -4.20
CA PHE A 276 -12.10 -17.61 -5.54
C PHE A 276 -11.08 -18.76 -5.57
N PRO A 277 -11.41 -19.89 -6.23
CA PRO A 277 -10.43 -20.95 -6.47
C PRO A 277 -9.27 -20.45 -7.32
N ILE A 278 -8.04 -20.82 -6.94
CA ILE A 278 -6.84 -20.47 -7.69
C ILE A 278 -5.77 -21.54 -7.51
N ALA A 279 -4.95 -21.76 -8.54
CA ALA A 279 -3.80 -22.65 -8.49
C ALA A 279 -2.49 -21.85 -8.41
N THR A 280 -1.47 -22.47 -7.82
CA THR A 280 -0.13 -21.90 -7.69
C THR A 280 0.41 -21.45 -9.06
N GLY A 281 0.96 -20.24 -9.12
CA GLY A 281 1.48 -19.59 -10.33
C GLY A 281 0.42 -18.91 -11.19
N GLN A 282 -0.88 -19.06 -10.88
CA GLN A 282 -1.92 -18.31 -11.60
C GLN A 282 -2.03 -16.89 -11.08
N SER A 283 -2.19 -15.95 -12.02
CA SER A 283 -2.58 -14.58 -11.76
C SER A 283 -4.09 -14.39 -11.98
N VAL A 284 -4.72 -13.51 -11.19
CA VAL A 284 -6.14 -13.14 -11.30
C VAL A 284 -6.33 -11.65 -10.99
N LEU A 285 -7.27 -10.99 -11.68
CA LEU A 285 -7.71 -9.64 -11.34
C LEU A 285 -8.90 -9.71 -10.38
N LEU A 286 -8.68 -9.26 -9.14
CA LEU A 286 -9.71 -9.14 -8.11
C LEU A 286 -9.91 -7.67 -7.75
N GLY A 287 -10.82 -7.38 -6.83
CA GLY A 287 -10.92 -6.05 -6.24
C GLY A 287 -11.83 -6.00 -5.04
N ASN A 288 -11.82 -4.87 -4.35
CA ASN A 288 -12.60 -4.65 -3.14
C ASN A 288 -14.12 -4.80 -3.43
N PRO A 289 -14.78 -5.86 -2.92
CA PRO A 289 -16.19 -6.11 -3.19
C PRO A 289 -17.12 -5.31 -2.29
N TYR A 290 -16.61 -4.56 -1.32
CA TYR A 290 -17.41 -4.00 -0.23
C TYR A 290 -17.68 -2.50 -0.42
N PRO A 291 -18.83 -2.00 0.06
CA PRO A 291 -19.13 -0.57 0.13
C PRO A 291 -18.37 0.18 1.25
N SER A 292 -17.14 -0.24 1.55
CA SER A 292 -16.18 0.34 2.49
C SER A 292 -14.75 0.16 1.98
N ALA A 293 -13.77 0.81 2.60
CA ALA A 293 -12.37 0.49 2.31
C ALA A 293 -12.04 -0.96 2.74
N LEU A 294 -11.04 -1.55 2.07
CA LEU A 294 -10.49 -2.87 2.37
C LEU A 294 -9.09 -2.71 2.98
N ASP A 295 -8.83 -3.43 4.06
CA ASP A 295 -7.50 -3.51 4.66
C ASP A 295 -6.66 -4.58 3.94
N SER A 296 -5.65 -4.17 3.17
CA SER A 296 -4.80 -5.10 2.42
C SER A 296 -4.01 -6.03 3.33
N GLN A 297 -3.66 -5.58 4.55
CA GLN A 297 -2.90 -6.40 5.49
C GLN A 297 -3.77 -7.54 6.03
N GLU A 298 -5.02 -7.24 6.39
CA GLU A 298 -5.97 -8.28 6.81
C GLU A 298 -6.27 -9.23 5.66
N PHE A 299 -6.49 -8.70 4.44
CA PHE A 299 -6.68 -9.51 3.25
C PHE A 299 -5.49 -10.45 3.00
N ILE A 300 -4.24 -9.96 3.07
CA ILE A 300 -3.06 -10.80 2.90
C ILE A 300 -2.96 -11.82 4.04
N ASN A 301 -3.22 -11.46 5.28
CA ASN A 301 -3.14 -12.40 6.41
C ASN A 301 -4.16 -13.54 6.31
N ASP A 302 -5.39 -13.23 5.88
CA ASP A 302 -6.48 -14.21 5.71
C ASP A 302 -6.27 -15.17 4.54
N ASN A 303 -5.40 -14.83 3.59
CA ASN A 303 -5.29 -15.52 2.31
C ASN A 303 -3.92 -16.15 2.05
N PRO A 304 -3.57 -17.30 2.65
CA PRO A 304 -2.24 -17.93 2.53
C PRO A 304 -1.68 -18.07 1.11
N SER A 305 -2.53 -18.10 0.08
CA SER A 305 -2.15 -18.11 -1.34
C SER A 305 -1.66 -16.77 -1.89
N VAL A 306 -1.88 -15.65 -1.20
CA VAL A 306 -1.46 -14.29 -1.63
C VAL A 306 -0.21 -13.87 -0.87
N ASN A 307 0.86 -13.49 -1.56
CA ASN A 307 2.06 -12.95 -0.91
C ASN A 307 2.16 -11.43 -1.00
N GLN A 308 1.67 -10.87 -2.10
CA GLN A 308 1.65 -9.46 -2.42
C GLN A 308 0.43 -9.17 -3.29
N ILE A 309 0.06 -7.90 -3.40
CA ILE A 309 -0.89 -7.43 -4.40
C ILE A 309 -0.19 -6.45 -5.34
N GLU A 310 -0.68 -6.38 -6.58
CA GLU A 310 -0.14 -5.52 -7.62
C GLU A 310 -1.21 -4.57 -8.13
N ILE A 311 -0.90 -3.27 -8.12
CA ILE A 311 -1.86 -2.23 -8.46
C ILE A 311 -1.38 -1.48 -9.69
N TRP A 312 -2.20 -1.48 -10.73
CA TRP A 312 -1.97 -0.63 -11.90
C TRP A 312 -2.15 0.83 -11.52
N ILE A 313 -1.16 1.64 -11.90
CA ILE A 313 -1.17 3.10 -11.74
C ILE A 313 -1.01 3.71 -13.13
N ASP A 314 -2.05 4.39 -13.59
CA ASP A 314 -2.04 5.04 -14.91
C ASP A 314 -1.10 6.25 -14.94
N GLY A 315 -0.25 6.28 -15.96
CA GLY A 315 0.75 7.33 -16.17
C GLY A 315 0.24 8.57 -16.90
N GLY A 316 -0.99 8.57 -17.42
CA GLY A 316 -1.52 9.67 -18.21
C GLY A 316 -1.42 9.47 -19.72
N SER A 317 -1.44 8.21 -20.17
CA SER A 317 -1.45 7.84 -21.59
C SER A 317 -2.52 8.62 -22.38
N ASP A 318 -2.21 9.01 -23.62
CA ASP A 318 -3.12 9.72 -24.53
C ASP A 318 -3.40 8.97 -25.85
N THR A 319 -3.14 7.66 -25.84
CA THR A 319 -3.10 6.79 -27.02
C THR A 319 -3.68 5.39 -26.75
N HIS A 320 -4.01 4.66 -27.82
CA HIS A 320 -4.41 3.24 -27.75
C HIS A 320 -3.30 2.28 -28.17
N TYR A 321 -2.16 2.78 -28.64
CA TYR A 321 -1.01 1.95 -29.00
C TYR A 321 -0.24 1.55 -27.76
N LEU A 322 -0.22 0.25 -27.43
CA LEU A 322 0.39 -0.29 -26.20
C LEU A 322 1.83 0.20 -25.98
N ALA A 323 2.64 0.26 -27.05
CA ALA A 323 4.03 0.70 -27.00
C ALA A 323 4.20 2.15 -26.51
N ASP A 324 3.16 2.96 -26.63
CA ASP A 324 3.15 4.37 -26.23
C ASP A 324 2.48 4.59 -24.86
N TYR A 325 2.08 3.51 -24.15
CA TYR A 325 1.43 3.65 -22.84
C TYR A 325 2.41 4.12 -21.79
N GLU A 326 1.88 4.95 -20.91
CA GLU A 326 2.51 5.37 -19.67
C GLU A 326 1.75 4.79 -18.48
N GLY A 327 2.46 4.14 -17.58
CA GLY A 327 1.92 3.56 -16.35
C GLY A 327 2.82 2.47 -15.77
N GLY A 328 2.39 1.85 -14.69
CA GLY A 328 3.10 0.70 -14.14
C GLY A 328 2.40 0.04 -12.97
N TYR A 329 2.95 -1.08 -12.53
CA TYR A 329 2.44 -1.80 -11.38
C TYR A 329 3.26 -1.45 -10.14
N GLY A 330 2.58 -0.90 -9.14
CA GLY A 330 3.11 -0.81 -7.78
C GLY A 330 2.86 -2.14 -7.05
N VAL A 331 3.78 -2.52 -6.18
CA VAL A 331 3.69 -3.76 -5.38
C VAL A 331 3.38 -3.39 -3.94
N LEU A 332 2.49 -4.12 -3.28
CA LEU A 332 2.14 -3.92 -1.87
C LEU A 332 2.08 -5.24 -1.13
N ASN A 333 2.66 -5.28 0.07
CA ASN A 333 2.46 -6.35 1.04
C ASN A 333 2.40 -5.79 2.48
N ASN A 334 2.53 -6.64 3.50
CA ASN A 334 2.47 -6.22 4.91
C ASN A 334 3.67 -5.38 5.36
N THR A 335 4.76 -5.36 4.61
CA THR A 335 5.91 -4.47 4.86
C THR A 335 5.61 -3.07 4.36
N GLY A 336 5.00 -2.93 3.19
CA GLY A 336 4.66 -1.64 2.62
C GLY A 336 4.59 -1.69 1.10
N GLY A 337 4.36 -0.54 0.48
CA GLY A 337 4.32 -0.42 -0.97
C GLY A 337 5.68 -0.12 -1.59
N VAL A 338 5.90 -0.53 -2.84
CA VAL A 338 6.97 -0.06 -3.73
C VAL A 338 6.35 0.66 -4.92
N ALA A 339 6.97 1.77 -5.34
CA ALA A 339 6.49 2.59 -6.44
C ALA A 339 6.34 1.79 -7.75
N ALA A 340 5.43 2.24 -8.61
CA ALA A 340 5.25 1.63 -9.92
C ALA A 340 6.54 1.59 -10.73
N SER A 341 6.82 0.44 -11.34
CA SER A 341 7.90 0.25 -12.31
C SER A 341 7.31 0.04 -13.70
N VAL A 342 8.02 0.53 -14.73
CA VAL A 342 7.62 0.36 -16.14
C VAL A 342 7.64 -1.12 -16.51
N PRO A 343 6.51 -1.74 -16.89
CA PRO A 343 6.49 -3.08 -17.47
C PRO A 343 7.14 -3.08 -18.86
N SER A 344 7.60 -4.25 -19.31
CA SER A 344 8.11 -4.38 -20.68
C SER A 344 7.01 -4.13 -21.72
N GLY A 345 7.36 -3.46 -22.82
CA GLY A 345 6.47 -3.25 -23.96
C GLY A 345 5.58 -2.00 -23.90
N ILE A 346 5.75 -1.14 -22.89
CA ILE A 346 5.15 0.20 -22.85
C ILE A 346 6.24 1.29 -22.77
N PHE A 347 5.87 2.55 -22.99
CA PHE A 347 6.82 3.66 -23.15
C PHE A 347 7.52 4.05 -21.85
N GLY A 348 6.76 4.20 -20.76
CA GLY A 348 7.32 4.72 -19.51
C GLY A 348 6.32 4.78 -18.37
N LEU A 349 6.68 5.49 -17.29
CA LEU A 349 5.77 5.72 -16.16
C LEU A 349 4.89 6.95 -16.37
N GLY A 350 5.31 7.90 -17.19
CA GLY A 350 4.68 9.22 -17.26
C GLY A 350 4.53 9.81 -15.87
N THR A 351 3.30 10.21 -15.54
CA THR A 351 2.99 10.78 -14.22
C THR A 351 2.94 9.75 -13.08
N SER A 352 2.86 8.44 -13.36
CA SER A 352 2.79 7.40 -12.31
C SER A 352 4.10 7.20 -11.52
N SER A 353 5.17 7.87 -11.96
CA SER A 353 6.48 7.81 -11.30
C SER A 353 6.42 8.22 -9.83
N GLY A 354 7.04 7.42 -8.96
CA GLY A 354 7.08 7.65 -7.51
C GLY A 354 5.78 7.37 -6.76
N VAL A 355 4.70 6.97 -7.44
CA VAL A 355 3.43 6.66 -6.79
C VAL A 355 3.50 5.27 -6.17
N THR A 356 3.33 5.21 -4.85
CA THR A 356 3.45 3.99 -4.06
C THR A 356 2.10 3.56 -3.50
N PRO A 357 1.70 2.29 -3.67
CA PRO A 357 0.54 1.72 -3.01
C PRO A 357 0.60 1.82 -1.47
N LYS A 358 -0.57 2.03 -0.85
CA LYS A 358 -0.80 2.10 0.60
C LYS A 358 -1.78 1.03 1.05
N ARG A 359 -1.79 0.73 2.36
CA ARG A 359 -2.50 -0.40 2.96
C ARG A 359 -3.99 -0.43 2.66
N TYR A 360 -4.66 0.73 2.66
CA TYR A 360 -6.11 0.75 2.52
C TYR A 360 -6.54 0.93 1.06
N LEU A 361 -7.25 -0.07 0.53
CA LEU A 361 -7.76 -0.03 -0.83
C LEU A 361 -9.15 0.62 -0.82
N ALA A 362 -9.34 1.63 -1.67
CA ALA A 362 -10.61 2.34 -1.75
C ALA A 362 -11.76 1.41 -2.19
N VAL A 363 -12.98 1.88 -1.99
CA VAL A 363 -14.19 1.22 -2.51
C VAL A 363 -14.00 0.97 -4.00
N ALA A 364 -14.30 -0.24 -4.46
CA ALA A 364 -14.20 -0.65 -5.85
C ALA A 364 -12.77 -0.73 -6.45
N GLN A 365 -11.69 -0.53 -5.69
CA GLN A 365 -10.33 -0.66 -6.22
C GLN A 365 -10.00 -2.12 -6.62
N GLY A 366 -9.60 -2.32 -7.89
CA GLY A 366 -9.09 -3.58 -8.41
C GLY A 366 -7.58 -3.74 -8.23
N PHE A 367 -7.11 -4.98 -8.11
CA PHE A 367 -5.70 -5.32 -7.94
C PHE A 367 -5.44 -6.75 -8.44
N PHE A 368 -4.22 -6.99 -8.92
CA PHE A 368 -3.77 -8.32 -9.27
C PHE A 368 -3.20 -9.06 -8.07
N VAL A 369 -3.36 -10.38 -8.10
CA VAL A 369 -2.65 -11.31 -7.21
C VAL A 369 -2.16 -12.48 -8.03
N GLU A 370 -0.93 -12.93 -7.74
CA GLU A 370 -0.41 -14.22 -8.19
C GLU A 370 -0.39 -15.19 -7.01
N ALA A 371 -0.96 -16.38 -7.21
CA ALA A 371 -1.08 -17.35 -6.14
C ALA A 371 0.22 -18.13 -5.90
N ILE A 372 0.67 -18.18 -4.65
CA ILE A 372 1.81 -18.99 -4.20
C ILE A 372 1.41 -20.37 -3.65
N SER A 373 0.11 -20.65 -3.55
CA SER A 373 -0.44 -21.96 -3.17
C SER A 373 -1.83 -22.16 -3.77
N ASN A 374 -2.37 -23.38 -3.69
CA ASN A 374 -3.70 -23.72 -4.22
C ASN A 374 -4.86 -23.37 -3.26
N ASN A 375 -4.60 -22.64 -2.17
CA ASN A 375 -5.65 -22.21 -1.26
C ASN A 375 -6.54 -21.16 -1.95
N PRO A 376 -7.87 -21.25 -1.85
CA PRO A 376 -8.75 -20.23 -2.42
C PRO A 376 -8.47 -18.88 -1.78
N ILE A 377 -8.70 -17.82 -2.57
CA ILE A 377 -8.66 -16.44 -2.08
C ILE A 377 -10.06 -16.07 -1.60
N VAL A 378 -10.17 -15.54 -0.39
CA VAL A 378 -11.39 -15.25 0.33
C VAL A 378 -11.43 -13.78 0.72
N PHE A 379 -12.51 -13.11 0.32
CA PHE A 379 -12.94 -11.86 0.93
C PHE A 379 -13.89 -12.18 2.07
N ASN A 380 -13.79 -11.46 3.19
CA ASN A 380 -14.73 -11.55 4.30
C ASN A 380 -14.92 -10.18 4.98
N ASN A 381 -15.87 -10.10 5.91
CA ASN A 381 -16.21 -8.86 6.60
C ASN A 381 -15.15 -8.36 7.60
N SER A 382 -14.22 -9.19 8.10
CA SER A 382 -13.14 -8.70 8.99
C SER A 382 -12.09 -7.88 8.26
N GLN A 383 -12.00 -8.01 6.94
CA GLN A 383 -11.10 -7.22 6.09
C GLN A 383 -11.58 -5.78 5.84
N ARG A 384 -12.79 -5.42 6.30
CA ARG A 384 -13.37 -4.10 6.09
C ARG A 384 -12.86 -3.10 7.11
N ILE A 385 -12.64 -1.87 6.66
CA ILE A 385 -12.23 -0.78 7.54
C ILE A 385 -12.82 0.55 7.05
N PHE A 386 -13.03 1.48 7.98
CA PHE A 386 -13.45 2.84 7.64
C PHE A 386 -12.22 3.72 7.42
N LYS A 387 -11.89 3.97 6.15
CA LYS A 387 -10.81 4.87 5.74
C LYS A 387 -11.22 5.66 4.50
N THR A 388 -11.16 6.98 4.58
CA THR A 388 -11.57 7.88 3.48
C THR A 388 -10.40 8.19 2.55
N GLU A 389 -10.65 8.46 1.28
CA GLU A 389 -9.60 8.84 0.32
C GLU A 389 -9.07 10.25 0.60
N THR A 390 -9.91 11.16 1.10
CA THR A 390 -9.49 12.49 1.56
C THR A 390 -8.55 12.46 2.76
N SER A 391 -8.41 11.32 3.45
CA SER A 391 -7.39 11.18 4.52
C SER A 391 -6.03 10.75 3.97
N GLY A 392 -5.88 10.44 2.68
CA GLY A 392 -4.65 9.96 2.07
C GLY A 392 -4.29 8.50 2.38
N ASP A 393 -4.91 7.89 3.39
CA ASP A 393 -4.72 6.50 3.79
C ASP A 393 -5.35 5.50 2.80
N SER A 394 -6.58 5.77 2.34
CA SER A 394 -7.28 4.91 1.38
C SER A 394 -7.19 5.46 -0.04
N ASN A 395 -6.91 4.64 -1.04
CA ASN A 395 -6.57 5.16 -2.37
C ASN A 395 -7.21 4.38 -3.52
N PHE A 396 -7.69 5.13 -4.51
CA PHE A 396 -8.08 4.63 -5.83
C PHE A 396 -7.05 5.05 -6.89
N TYR A 397 -6.29 4.11 -7.44
CA TYR A 397 -5.08 4.34 -8.27
C TYR A 397 -5.39 4.58 -9.76
N LYS A 398 -6.38 5.42 -10.03
CA LYS A 398 -6.78 5.82 -11.39
C LYS A 398 -5.81 6.77 -12.09
N SER A 399 -4.91 7.41 -11.35
CA SER A 399 -3.96 8.39 -11.86
C SER A 399 -2.89 8.65 -10.81
N SER A 400 -1.81 9.29 -11.24
CA SER A 400 -0.75 9.79 -10.38
C SER A 400 -1.13 10.83 -9.32
N LYS A 401 -2.22 11.57 -9.53
CA LYS A 401 -2.69 12.60 -8.60
C LYS A 401 -3.49 11.96 -7.46
N ILE A 402 -2.77 11.32 -6.55
CA ILE A 402 -3.33 10.85 -5.30
C ILE A 402 -3.37 12.02 -4.30
N LYS A 403 -4.47 12.17 -3.56
CA LYS A 403 -4.56 13.16 -2.47
C LYS A 403 -3.63 12.73 -1.33
N ASN A 404 -2.37 13.15 -1.38
CA ASN A 404 -1.44 13.01 -0.27
C ASN A 404 -1.76 14.07 0.80
N THR A 405 -2.68 13.74 1.70
CA THR A 405 -2.86 14.46 2.96
C THR A 405 -2.37 13.55 4.08
N ASP A 406 -1.25 13.93 4.70
CA ASP A 406 -0.53 13.22 5.76
C ASP A 406 -0.11 11.76 5.45
N GLN A 407 1.06 11.37 5.97
CA GLN A 407 1.56 10.00 5.85
C GLN A 407 0.57 9.05 6.55
N GLU A 408 0.42 7.83 6.02
CA GLU A 408 -0.11 6.75 6.86
C GLU A 408 0.65 6.82 8.18
N LYS A 409 -0.06 6.89 9.31
CA LYS A 409 0.60 6.74 10.61
C LYS A 409 1.05 5.28 10.71
N ASN A 410 2.13 4.95 10.00
CA ASN A 410 2.93 3.79 10.26
C ASN A 410 3.30 3.83 11.74
N ASN A 411 3.44 2.66 12.35
CA ASN A 411 3.86 2.60 13.74
C ASN A 411 5.14 3.42 13.87
N GLU A 412 5.24 4.34 14.83
CA GLU A 412 6.40 5.24 14.96
C GLU A 412 7.74 4.48 15.14
N ASN A 413 7.66 3.18 15.43
CA ASN A 413 8.80 2.28 15.55
C ASN A 413 9.16 1.54 14.25
N GLU A 414 8.31 1.56 13.22
CA GLU A 414 8.60 0.97 11.91
C GLU A 414 9.49 1.92 11.10
N GLN A 415 10.52 1.36 10.46
CA GLN A 415 11.51 2.12 9.72
C GLN A 415 11.64 1.58 8.30
N PHE A 416 11.71 2.46 7.31
CA PHE A 416 11.75 2.08 5.90
C PHE A 416 12.94 2.72 5.19
N ILE A 417 13.59 1.93 4.35
CA ILE A 417 14.69 2.34 3.49
C ILE A 417 14.32 1.99 2.06
N ARG A 418 14.20 3.01 1.21
CA ARG A 418 13.91 2.85 -0.21
C ARG A 418 15.19 3.04 -1.02
N ILE A 419 15.51 2.04 -1.83
CA ILE A 419 16.74 2.00 -2.62
C ILE A 419 16.35 2.11 -4.09
N GLY A 420 16.92 3.06 -4.79
CA GLY A 420 16.74 3.25 -6.22
C GLY A 420 17.87 2.62 -7.02
N TYR A 421 17.54 2.13 -8.21
CA TYR A 421 18.46 1.72 -9.25
C TYR A 421 18.08 2.37 -10.57
N GLU A 422 19.03 3.04 -11.21
CA GLU A 422 18.91 3.56 -12.57
C GLU A 422 19.91 2.88 -13.50
N ASP A 423 19.43 2.45 -14.66
CA ASP A 423 20.25 2.01 -15.78
C ASP A 423 20.66 3.20 -16.68
N PRO A 424 21.49 2.98 -17.72
CA PRO A 424 21.90 4.03 -18.65
C PRO A 424 20.73 4.68 -19.41
N GLU A 425 19.63 3.95 -19.60
CA GLU A 425 18.39 4.43 -20.24
C GLU A 425 17.45 5.19 -19.29
N LYS A 426 17.84 5.38 -18.02
CA LYS A 426 17.04 6.05 -16.98
C LYS A 426 15.77 5.31 -16.57
N TYR A 427 15.70 4.01 -16.83
CA TYR A 427 14.72 3.17 -16.16
C TYR A 427 15.04 3.11 -14.66
N HIS A 428 14.01 3.33 -13.83
CA HIS A 428 14.15 3.36 -12.37
C HIS A 428 13.44 2.17 -11.73
N ARG A 429 14.20 1.37 -10.96
CA ARG A 429 13.68 0.32 -10.07
C ARG A 429 13.83 0.77 -8.62
N GLN A 430 12.74 0.73 -7.87
CA GLN A 430 12.78 0.92 -6.42
C GLN A 430 12.68 -0.41 -5.69
N LEU A 431 13.43 -0.53 -4.59
CA LEU A 431 13.32 -1.58 -3.58
C LEU A 431 12.89 -0.99 -2.23
N LEU A 432 12.25 -1.80 -1.39
CA LEU A 432 11.89 -1.44 -0.02
C LEU A 432 12.48 -2.44 0.98
N LEU A 433 13.26 -1.95 1.93
CA LEU A 433 13.63 -2.67 3.15
C LEU A 433 12.86 -2.06 4.33
N GLY A 434 12.08 -2.88 5.04
CA GLY A 434 11.32 -2.48 6.22
C GLY A 434 11.80 -3.17 7.49
N PHE A 435 12.04 -2.40 8.54
CA PHE A 435 12.28 -2.89 9.90
C PHE A 435 10.99 -2.78 10.71
N LEU A 436 10.39 -3.92 11.03
CA LEU A 436 9.03 -4.04 11.54
C LEU A 436 9.06 -4.68 12.94
N PRO A 437 9.36 -3.92 14.01
CA PRO A 437 9.39 -4.47 15.35
C PRO A 437 8.02 -5.00 15.77
N ASN A 438 8.00 -6.16 16.42
CA ASN A 438 6.79 -6.90 16.82
C ASN A 438 6.01 -7.53 15.66
N SER A 439 6.59 -7.59 14.46
CA SER A 439 6.11 -8.45 13.38
C SER A 439 6.73 -9.86 13.48
N PRO A 440 6.17 -10.88 12.80
CA PRO A 440 6.82 -12.19 12.68
C PRO A 440 7.99 -12.22 11.68
N ALA A 441 8.25 -11.10 10.96
CA ALA A 441 9.28 -11.04 9.93
C ALA A 441 10.70 -11.12 10.52
N ASN A 442 11.63 -11.72 9.78
CA ASN A 442 13.02 -11.92 10.20
C ASN A 442 13.94 -11.98 8.96
N LEU A 443 15.22 -12.36 9.10
CA LEU A 443 16.16 -12.36 7.96
C LEU A 443 15.90 -13.45 6.89
N ASN A 444 15.06 -14.44 7.18
CA ASN A 444 14.63 -15.46 6.23
C ASN A 444 13.52 -14.96 5.31
N CYS A 445 13.09 -15.77 4.34
CA CYS A 445 11.96 -15.41 3.47
C CYS A 445 10.63 -15.46 4.25
N ASN A 446 9.96 -14.31 4.38
CA ASN A 446 8.73 -14.12 5.14
C ASN A 446 7.54 -13.89 4.19
N ARG A 447 6.63 -14.87 4.15
CA ARG A 447 5.39 -14.76 3.37
C ARG A 447 4.56 -13.57 3.84
N GLY A 448 4.11 -12.74 2.90
CA GLY A 448 3.36 -11.51 3.16
C GLY A 448 4.24 -10.29 3.50
N TYR A 449 5.55 -10.46 3.69
CA TYR A 449 6.48 -9.38 4.06
C TYR A 449 7.62 -9.22 3.04
N ASP A 450 7.98 -10.27 2.32
CA ASP A 450 8.96 -10.21 1.22
C ASP A 450 8.24 -10.36 -0.12
N ALA A 451 8.43 -9.43 -1.05
CA ALA A 451 7.71 -9.41 -2.33
C ALA A 451 8.63 -9.72 -3.50
N LEU A 452 8.18 -10.60 -4.39
CA LEU A 452 8.85 -10.87 -5.66
C LEU A 452 8.62 -9.72 -6.62
N MET A 453 9.64 -9.45 -7.43
CA MET A 453 9.57 -8.51 -8.54
C MET A 453 8.58 -9.01 -9.59
N SER A 454 7.64 -8.15 -9.96
CA SER A 454 6.82 -8.37 -11.15
C SER A 454 7.44 -7.71 -12.37
N SER A 455 7.30 -8.38 -13.52
CA SER A 455 7.80 -7.92 -14.82
C SER A 455 9.27 -7.45 -14.80
N PRO A 456 10.24 -8.35 -14.50
CA PRO A 456 11.65 -8.00 -14.52
C PRO A 456 12.08 -7.55 -15.92
N ARG A 457 12.91 -6.51 -15.99
CA ARG A 457 13.61 -6.04 -17.18
C ARG A 457 14.98 -6.71 -17.29
N GLU A 458 15.71 -6.31 -18.33
CA GLU A 458 17.07 -6.80 -18.60
C GLU A 458 18.05 -6.34 -17.53
N ASP A 459 17.93 -5.06 -17.12
CA ASP A 459 18.74 -4.42 -16.09
C ASP A 459 17.95 -4.29 -14.80
N GLU A 460 18.46 -4.88 -13.72
CA GLU A 460 17.71 -4.99 -12.46
C GLU A 460 18.61 -5.00 -11.22
N LEU A 461 18.12 -4.34 -10.17
CA LEU A 461 18.59 -4.48 -8.79
C LEU A 461 17.50 -5.18 -7.97
N PHE A 462 17.88 -6.13 -7.11
CA PHE A 462 16.93 -6.86 -6.26
C PHE A 462 17.59 -7.40 -4.99
N PHE A 463 16.79 -7.67 -3.97
CA PHE A 463 17.23 -8.44 -2.81
C PHE A 463 17.36 -9.92 -3.15
N ILE A 464 18.39 -10.56 -2.58
CA ILE A 464 18.56 -12.01 -2.56
C ILE A 464 18.33 -12.48 -1.13
N ILE A 465 17.30 -13.29 -0.93
CA ILE A 465 16.91 -13.81 0.38
C ILE A 465 17.21 -15.31 0.42
N GLU A 466 17.73 -15.81 1.54
CA GLU A 466 18.11 -17.22 1.75
C GLU A 466 19.10 -17.80 0.71
N ASN A 467 19.91 -16.95 0.06
CA ASN A 467 20.78 -17.32 -1.06
C ASN A 467 20.04 -17.98 -2.25
N ASP A 468 18.72 -17.79 -2.38
CA ASP A 468 17.97 -18.23 -3.56
C ASP A 468 18.24 -17.27 -4.73
N LEU A 469 19.23 -17.63 -5.55
CA LEU A 469 19.68 -16.85 -6.70
C LEU A 469 18.69 -16.82 -7.87
N THR A 470 17.59 -17.60 -7.79
CA THR A 470 16.58 -17.66 -8.86
C THR A 470 15.49 -16.61 -8.70
N LYS A 471 15.33 -16.08 -7.48
CA LYS A 471 14.29 -15.11 -7.13
C LYS A 471 14.84 -13.70 -7.08
N LYS A 472 14.00 -12.74 -7.45
CA LYS A 472 14.30 -11.32 -7.44
C LYS A 472 13.29 -10.64 -6.55
N TYR A 473 13.69 -10.19 -5.36
CA TYR A 473 12.79 -9.55 -4.42
C TYR A 473 12.89 -8.03 -4.50
N VAL A 474 11.73 -7.35 -4.49
CA VAL A 474 11.62 -5.87 -4.46
C VAL A 474 11.25 -5.33 -3.09
N ILE A 475 10.67 -6.17 -2.22
CA ILE A 475 10.40 -5.83 -0.83
C ILE A 475 11.05 -6.89 0.03
N GLN A 476 11.73 -6.46 1.09
CA GLN A 476 12.15 -7.31 2.19
C GLN A 476 11.71 -6.70 3.52
N GLY A 477 10.92 -7.43 4.30
CA GLY A 477 10.53 -7.06 5.65
C GLY A 477 11.27 -7.90 6.67
N VAL A 478 11.82 -7.26 7.70
CA VAL A 478 12.52 -7.94 8.80
C VAL A 478 12.03 -7.40 10.15
N ASN A 479 12.56 -7.96 11.23
CA ASN A 479 12.26 -7.51 12.59
C ASN A 479 12.86 -6.11 12.87
N ALA A 480 12.95 -5.74 14.15
CA ALA A 480 13.67 -4.56 14.60
C ALA A 480 15.07 -4.45 13.97
N PHE A 481 15.46 -3.21 13.68
CA PHE A 481 16.76 -2.86 13.11
C PHE A 481 17.95 -3.37 13.94
N ASP A 482 18.90 -4.03 13.28
CA ASP A 482 20.25 -4.33 13.79
C ASP A 482 21.30 -3.76 12.83
N GLU A 483 22.22 -2.95 13.36
CA GLU A 483 23.29 -2.33 12.57
C GLU A 483 24.30 -3.34 11.98
N ASN A 484 24.29 -4.58 12.46
CA ASN A 484 25.15 -5.66 11.99
C ASN A 484 24.56 -6.47 10.84
N ASP A 485 23.28 -6.27 10.53
CA ASP A 485 22.62 -6.95 9.42
C ASP A 485 23.26 -6.58 8.08
N GLU A 486 23.40 -7.57 7.22
CA GLU A 486 23.86 -7.41 5.84
C GLU A 486 22.81 -8.01 4.91
N PHE A 487 22.31 -7.22 3.94
CA PHE A 487 21.28 -7.63 3.00
C PHE A 487 21.88 -7.88 1.62
N PRO A 488 21.89 -9.13 1.12
CA PRO A 488 22.35 -9.44 -0.22
C PRO A 488 21.57 -8.77 -1.34
N LEU A 489 22.30 -8.15 -2.26
CA LEU A 489 21.76 -7.56 -3.48
C LEU A 489 22.30 -8.29 -4.71
N GLY A 490 21.41 -8.57 -5.65
CA GLY A 490 21.75 -8.96 -7.02
C GLY A 490 21.67 -7.75 -7.95
N LEU A 491 22.66 -7.61 -8.84
CA LEU A 491 22.69 -6.59 -9.89
C LEU A 491 22.88 -7.27 -11.24
N ILE A 492 22.00 -7.00 -12.20
CA ILE A 492 22.12 -7.43 -13.60
C ILE A 492 22.32 -6.20 -14.47
N MET A 493 23.33 -6.26 -15.34
CA MET A 493 23.67 -5.22 -16.32
C MET A 493 23.84 -5.89 -17.70
N THR A 494 23.02 -5.58 -18.69
CA THR A 494 23.09 -6.10 -20.05
C THR A 494 23.81 -5.16 -21.00
N GLU A 495 23.86 -3.87 -20.67
CA GLU A 495 24.59 -2.85 -21.44
C GLU A 495 25.69 -2.15 -20.64
N ALA A 496 26.56 -1.44 -21.36
CA ALA A 496 27.62 -0.65 -20.77
C ALA A 496 27.14 0.79 -20.58
N GLY A 497 27.45 1.40 -19.45
CA GLY A 497 27.08 2.79 -19.20
C GLY A 497 27.13 3.13 -17.72
N VAL A 498 26.42 4.20 -17.36
CA VAL A 498 26.33 4.67 -15.98
C VAL A 498 25.14 4.01 -15.31
N HIS A 499 25.40 2.96 -14.54
CA HIS A 499 24.43 2.36 -13.63
C HIS A 499 24.55 3.03 -12.27
N THR A 500 23.44 3.34 -11.61
CA THR A 500 23.43 4.10 -10.35
C THR A 500 22.57 3.40 -9.32
N ILE A 501 23.12 3.16 -8.13
CA ILE A 501 22.41 2.70 -6.94
C ILE A 501 22.35 3.86 -5.95
N MET A 502 21.18 4.19 -5.41
CA MET A 502 20.98 5.36 -4.57
C MET A 502 19.92 5.14 -3.50
N LEU A 503 19.79 6.06 -2.56
CA LEU A 503 18.63 6.14 -1.68
C LEU A 503 17.57 7.01 -2.33
N ASP A 504 16.37 6.44 -2.48
CA ASP A 504 15.20 7.19 -2.91
C ASP A 504 14.62 7.98 -1.74
N THR A 505 14.41 7.32 -0.61
CA THR A 505 13.80 7.92 0.60
C THR A 505 14.13 7.09 1.84
N LEU A 506 14.20 7.76 2.99
CA LEU A 506 14.24 7.16 4.32
C LEU A 506 12.99 7.60 5.08
N GLU A 507 12.28 6.67 5.71
CA GLU A 507 11.08 6.95 6.52
C GLU A 507 11.32 6.40 7.92
N ASN A 508 11.26 7.27 8.94
CA ASN A 508 11.56 6.96 10.35
C ASN A 508 12.95 6.32 10.61
N PHE A 509 13.86 6.37 9.63
CA PHE A 509 15.22 5.83 9.73
C PHE A 509 16.25 6.97 9.81
N THR A 510 17.16 6.90 10.78
CA THR A 510 18.20 7.91 11.03
C THR A 510 19.63 7.37 10.95
N GLY A 511 19.78 6.05 10.79
CA GLY A 511 21.07 5.41 10.65
C GLY A 511 21.75 5.70 9.32
N LYS A 512 22.98 5.22 9.17
CA LYS A 512 23.69 5.25 7.89
C LYS A 512 23.41 4.01 7.08
N VAL A 513 23.39 4.17 5.77
CA VAL A 513 23.16 3.10 4.81
C VAL A 513 24.33 3.07 3.84
N TYR A 514 24.93 1.90 3.69
CA TYR A 514 26.09 1.70 2.83
C TYR A 514 25.84 0.61 1.81
N ILE A 515 26.43 0.76 0.63
CA ILE A 515 26.67 -0.36 -0.28
C ILE A 515 28.10 -0.86 -0.05
N LYS A 516 28.21 -2.15 0.26
CA LYS A 516 29.47 -2.88 0.39
C LYS A 516 29.71 -3.67 -0.88
N ASP A 517 30.77 -3.32 -1.60
CA ASP A 517 31.31 -4.10 -2.72
C ASP A 517 32.33 -5.11 -2.17
N MET A 518 31.95 -6.38 -2.13
CA MET A 518 32.76 -7.47 -1.58
C MET A 518 34.01 -7.76 -2.42
N MET A 519 33.98 -7.49 -3.73
CA MET A 519 35.12 -7.75 -4.62
C MET A 519 36.14 -6.61 -4.56
N ALA A 520 35.67 -5.37 -4.52
CA ALA A 520 36.54 -4.20 -4.36
C ALA A 520 36.94 -3.94 -2.89
N ASN A 521 36.30 -4.61 -1.94
CA ASN A 521 36.40 -4.37 -0.49
C ASN A 521 36.21 -2.88 -0.15
N MET A 522 35.16 -2.29 -0.71
CA MET A 522 34.84 -0.87 -0.60
C MET A 522 33.44 -0.67 -0.03
N PHE A 523 33.28 0.40 0.75
CA PHE A 523 31.98 0.84 1.26
C PHE A 523 31.67 2.21 0.65
N CYS A 524 30.46 2.36 0.12
CA CYS A 524 29.92 3.63 -0.35
C CYS A 524 28.77 4.05 0.58
N ASP A 525 28.86 5.25 1.17
CA ASP A 525 27.85 5.80 2.06
C ASP A 525 26.70 6.41 1.23
N LEU A 526 25.62 5.64 1.04
CA LEU A 526 24.47 6.07 0.25
C LEU A 526 23.71 7.23 0.89
N THR A 527 23.93 7.52 2.18
CA THR A 527 23.35 8.70 2.84
C THR A 527 24.03 10.01 2.43
N LYS A 528 25.16 9.92 1.73
CA LYS A 528 25.90 11.09 1.22
C LYS A 528 25.78 11.26 -0.29
N ASP A 529 26.04 10.18 -1.03
CA ASP A 529 26.09 10.19 -2.49
C ASP A 529 25.63 8.84 -3.05
N SER A 530 25.22 8.82 -4.32
CA SER A 530 24.91 7.59 -5.03
C SER A 530 26.16 6.76 -5.33
N PHE A 531 25.97 5.44 -5.52
CA PHE A 531 27.01 4.51 -5.92
C PHE A 531 26.91 4.18 -7.42
N THR A 532 27.97 4.46 -8.17
CA THR A 532 28.08 4.12 -9.60
C THR A 532 29.15 3.04 -9.79
N PRO A 533 28.78 1.74 -9.88
CA PRO A 533 29.74 0.68 -10.12
C PRO A 533 30.40 0.83 -11.50
N ASN A 534 31.74 0.86 -11.54
CA ASN A 534 32.49 0.81 -12.79
C ASN A 534 32.69 -0.66 -13.20
N LEU A 535 31.68 -1.24 -13.84
CA LEU A 535 31.62 -2.65 -14.21
C LEU A 535 31.27 -2.86 -15.67
N SER A 536 31.77 -3.97 -16.23
CA SER A 536 31.30 -4.46 -17.52
C SER A 536 29.90 -5.07 -17.38
N PRO A 537 29.13 -5.18 -18.48
CA PRO A 537 27.90 -5.95 -18.50
C PRO A 537 28.10 -7.33 -17.89
N GLY A 538 27.17 -7.76 -17.03
CA GLY A 538 27.24 -9.03 -16.33
C GLY A 538 26.19 -9.17 -15.23
N THR A 539 26.15 -10.36 -14.65
CA THR A 539 25.27 -10.71 -13.53
C THR A 539 26.09 -10.85 -12.25
N TYR A 540 25.83 -9.97 -11.28
CA TYR A 540 26.57 -9.87 -10.01
C TYR A 540 25.65 -10.25 -8.85
N LEU A 541 25.66 -11.52 -8.44
CA LEU A 541 24.73 -12.06 -7.42
C LEU A 541 25.35 -12.22 -6.02
N ASP A 542 26.67 -12.11 -5.90
CA ASP A 542 27.42 -12.36 -4.67
C ASP A 542 28.35 -11.20 -4.29
N ARG A 543 28.21 -10.06 -4.98
CA ARG A 543 29.14 -8.93 -4.87
C ARG A 543 28.66 -7.82 -3.94
N PHE A 544 27.39 -7.45 -4.00
CA PHE A 544 26.88 -6.26 -3.31
C PHE A 544 26.05 -6.63 -2.09
N ARG A 545 26.26 -5.90 -1.00
CA ARG A 545 25.45 -5.98 0.23
C ARG A 545 25.02 -4.57 0.64
N LEU A 546 23.77 -4.42 1.09
CA LEU A 546 23.37 -3.27 1.88
C LEU A 546 23.77 -3.51 3.34
N VAL A 547 24.43 -2.55 3.97
CA VAL A 547 24.91 -2.66 5.36
C VAL A 547 24.77 -1.34 6.10
N PHE A 548 24.77 -1.35 7.44
CA PHE A 548 24.51 -0.15 8.25
C PHE A 548 25.70 0.30 9.10
N LYS A 549 26.78 -0.47 9.08
CA LYS A 549 28.04 -0.07 9.70
C LYS A 549 29.21 -0.13 8.72
N ASP A 550 30.04 0.89 8.79
CA ASP A 550 31.31 0.92 8.10
C ASP A 550 32.31 0.02 8.86
N LYS A 551 32.55 -1.19 8.35
CA LYS A 551 33.56 -2.10 8.93
C LYS A 551 34.99 -1.73 8.52
N THR A 552 35.23 -0.62 7.78
CA THR A 552 36.60 -0.15 7.50
C THR A 552 37.29 0.43 8.73
N ALA A 553 36.54 0.73 9.80
CA ALA A 553 37.09 1.12 11.09
C ALA A 553 37.25 -0.08 12.03
N VAL A 554 38.07 -1.07 11.67
CA VAL A 554 38.67 -1.93 12.69
C VAL A 554 39.79 -1.13 13.37
N VAL A 555 39.43 -0.25 14.31
CA VAL A 555 40.36 0.05 15.41
C VAL A 555 40.28 -1.16 16.32
N ILE A 556 41.20 -2.11 16.15
CA ILE A 556 41.41 -3.12 17.20
C ILE A 556 42.04 -2.36 18.37
N ASN A 557 41.22 -1.84 19.27
CA ASN A 557 41.65 -1.58 20.65
C ASN A 557 41.67 -2.94 21.36
N GLU A 558 42.52 -3.85 20.91
CA GLU A 558 42.98 -4.94 21.74
C GLU A 558 44.39 -4.56 22.15
N ASP A 559 44.57 -4.33 23.45
CA ASP A 559 45.84 -4.43 24.13
C ASP A 559 46.39 -5.85 23.91
N ILE A 560 46.99 -6.11 22.75
CA ILE A 560 47.59 -7.42 22.47
C ILE A 560 48.97 -7.41 23.13
N ASN A 561 48.97 -7.93 24.34
CA ASN A 561 50.14 -8.49 25.01
C ASN A 561 50.97 -9.32 23.99
N PRO A 562 52.25 -8.97 23.73
CA PRO A 562 53.07 -9.57 22.67
C PRO A 562 53.37 -11.07 22.84
N ASN A 563 52.85 -11.72 23.90
CA ASN A 563 53.05 -13.13 24.22
C ASN A 563 51.81 -14.02 23.99
N LEU A 564 50.70 -13.51 23.44
CA LEU A 564 49.56 -14.35 23.06
C LEU A 564 49.72 -14.83 21.61
N GLY A 565 50.06 -16.11 21.46
CA GLY A 565 50.14 -16.79 20.18
C GLY A 565 48.76 -16.87 19.52
N ILE A 566 48.49 -15.95 18.62
CA ILE A 566 47.33 -15.97 17.72
C ILE A 566 47.82 -16.55 16.38
N SER A 567 47.26 -17.67 15.96
CA SER A 567 47.44 -18.22 14.62
C SER A 567 46.72 -17.35 13.60
N ALA A 568 47.37 -16.30 13.09
CA ALA A 568 46.82 -15.51 12.02
C ALA A 568 46.74 -16.37 10.74
N GLU A 569 45.54 -16.68 10.25
CA GLU A 569 45.37 -17.41 8.98
C GLU A 569 45.64 -16.54 7.74
N LYS A 570 45.80 -15.23 7.92
CA LYS A 570 46.04 -14.23 6.86
C LYS A 570 47.08 -13.19 7.28
N THR A 571 47.77 -12.59 6.31
CA THR A 571 48.66 -11.45 6.54
C THR A 571 47.86 -10.19 6.86
N ASN A 572 48.20 -9.52 7.95
CA ASN A 572 47.61 -8.26 8.38
C ASN A 572 48.66 -7.16 8.47
N VAL A 573 48.34 -5.98 7.95
CA VAL A 573 49.22 -4.80 7.99
C VAL A 573 48.44 -3.60 8.53
N TYR A 574 49.00 -2.87 9.49
CA TYR A 574 48.41 -1.64 10.03
C TYR A 574 49.48 -0.67 10.54
N TYR A 575 49.11 0.60 10.75
CA TYR A 575 49.97 1.62 11.36
C TYR A 575 49.65 1.75 12.85
N HIS A 576 50.66 1.64 13.70
CA HIS A 576 50.53 1.67 15.15
C HIS A 576 50.87 3.06 15.72
N GLU A 577 50.29 3.43 16.86
CA GLU A 577 50.43 4.76 17.48
C GLU A 577 51.89 5.12 17.84
N ASN A 578 52.74 4.12 18.05
CA ASN A 578 54.18 4.32 18.25
C ASN A 578 54.94 4.72 16.96
N GLY A 579 54.22 5.01 15.87
CA GLY A 579 54.79 5.47 14.60
C GLY A 579 55.45 4.38 13.79
N SER A 580 54.92 3.15 13.83
CA SER A 580 55.47 2.00 13.10
C SER A 580 54.39 1.29 12.28
N PHE A 581 54.75 0.78 11.11
CA PHE A 581 53.94 -0.25 10.45
C PHE A 581 54.15 -1.59 11.15
N ILE A 582 53.06 -2.25 11.50
CA ILE A 582 53.07 -3.61 12.03
C ILE A 582 52.57 -4.53 10.93
N VAL A 583 53.41 -5.49 10.54
CA VAL A 583 53.06 -6.57 9.61
C VAL A 583 53.03 -7.87 10.42
N ARG A 584 51.88 -8.53 10.44
CA ARG A 584 51.70 -9.86 11.03
C ARG A 584 51.40 -10.86 9.92
N THR A 585 52.15 -11.93 9.84
CA THR A 585 51.98 -12.97 8.81
C THR A 585 51.50 -14.28 9.42
N LYS A 586 51.11 -15.22 8.56
CA LYS A 586 50.83 -16.59 8.98
C LYS A 586 52.05 -17.21 9.67
N ASN A 587 51.81 -18.05 10.67
CA ASN A 587 52.86 -18.88 11.27
C ASN A 587 53.55 -19.70 10.17
N ASP A 588 54.89 -19.78 10.24
CA ASP A 588 55.76 -20.48 9.30
C ASP A 588 55.87 -19.88 7.88
N LEU A 589 55.22 -18.74 7.58
CA LEU A 589 55.41 -18.08 6.28
C LEU A 589 56.80 -17.44 6.20
N GLN A 590 57.62 -17.89 5.23
CA GLN A 590 58.92 -17.26 4.99
C GLN A 590 58.75 -15.93 4.23
N VAL A 591 58.96 -14.82 4.93
CA VAL A 591 58.95 -13.46 4.36
C VAL A 591 60.34 -13.10 3.84
N ASN A 592 60.43 -12.74 2.55
CA ASN A 592 61.66 -12.33 1.90
C ASN A 592 61.99 -10.86 2.21
N ASN A 593 61.02 -9.97 2.03
CA ASN A 593 61.16 -8.54 2.34
C ASN A 593 59.80 -7.85 2.49
N ILE A 594 59.79 -6.70 3.18
CA ILE A 594 58.64 -5.80 3.25
C ILE A 594 59.07 -4.44 2.68
N SER A 595 58.34 -3.95 1.68
CA SER A 595 58.61 -2.68 1.01
C SER A 595 57.44 -1.71 1.19
N ILE A 596 57.73 -0.43 1.43
CA ILE A 596 56.73 0.63 1.63
C ILE A 596 56.92 1.67 0.52
N TYR A 597 55.84 1.99 -0.18
CA TYR A 597 55.81 2.96 -1.28
C TYR A 597 54.86 4.12 -0.96
N ASN A 598 55.14 5.29 -1.54
CA ASN A 598 54.15 6.37 -1.58
C ASN A 598 53.17 6.17 -2.76
N MET A 599 52.16 7.04 -2.86
CA MET A 599 51.16 7.00 -3.93
C MET A 599 51.72 7.27 -5.34
N LEU A 600 52.94 7.80 -5.45
CA LEU A 600 53.64 8.01 -6.72
C LEU A 600 54.46 6.77 -7.14
N GLY A 601 54.39 5.68 -6.38
CA GLY A 601 55.14 4.44 -6.64
C GLY A 601 56.63 4.52 -6.25
N GLN A 602 57.06 5.57 -5.55
CA GLN A 602 58.42 5.68 -5.05
C GLN A 602 58.57 4.81 -3.80
N GLN A 603 59.59 3.95 -3.77
CA GLN A 603 59.90 3.12 -2.61
C GLN A 603 60.52 3.98 -1.50
N ILE A 604 59.80 4.10 -0.39
CA ILE A 604 60.18 4.90 0.78
C ILE A 604 61.05 4.08 1.74
N LYS A 605 60.73 2.79 1.91
CA LYS A 605 61.46 1.91 2.83
C LYS A 605 61.41 0.47 2.36
N LYS A 606 62.48 -0.29 2.62
CA LYS A 606 62.52 -1.74 2.44
C LYS A 606 63.23 -2.38 3.63
N VAL A 607 62.66 -3.48 4.12
CA VAL A 607 63.21 -4.28 5.22
C VAL A 607 63.39 -5.70 4.72
N SER A 608 64.62 -6.21 4.77
CA SER A 608 64.99 -7.57 4.36
C SER A 608 65.84 -8.32 5.38
N ASP A 609 66.22 -7.66 6.48
CA ASP A 609 67.15 -8.22 7.47
C ASP A 609 66.38 -8.86 8.62
N ASN A 610 66.92 -9.96 9.18
CA ASN A 610 66.34 -10.68 10.33
C ASN A 610 64.88 -11.11 10.13
N MET A 611 64.54 -11.57 8.92
CA MET A 611 63.18 -11.99 8.55
C MET A 611 62.86 -13.46 8.90
N LEU A 612 63.89 -14.28 9.03
CA LEU A 612 63.76 -15.72 9.29
C LEU A 612 63.12 -15.99 10.66
N GLY A 613 62.14 -16.89 10.69
CA GLY A 613 61.48 -17.35 11.92
C GLY A 613 60.62 -16.30 12.64
N LYS A 614 60.31 -15.17 11.98
CA LYS A 614 59.42 -14.13 12.51
C LYS A 614 58.10 -14.12 11.77
N ASN A 615 57.02 -13.95 12.53
CA ASN A 615 55.65 -13.75 12.04
C ASN A 615 55.11 -12.35 12.38
N VAL A 616 55.89 -11.53 13.09
CA VAL A 616 55.53 -10.14 13.42
C VAL A 616 56.73 -9.23 13.14
N PHE A 617 56.51 -8.20 12.33
CA PHE A 617 57.49 -7.19 11.96
C PHE A 617 56.98 -5.82 12.40
N SER A 618 57.78 -5.12 13.21
CA SER A 618 57.55 -3.72 13.53
C SER A 618 58.55 -2.88 12.75
N ILE A 619 58.03 -2.01 11.87
CA ILE A 619 58.82 -1.19 10.96
C ILE A 619 58.61 0.27 11.35
N PRO A 620 59.54 0.89 12.10
CA PRO A 620 59.46 2.31 12.44
C PRO A 620 59.33 3.17 11.19
N PHE A 621 58.36 4.07 11.17
CA PHE A 621 58.00 4.83 9.98
C PHE A 621 57.52 6.24 10.35
N GLN A 622 58.48 7.17 10.35
CA GLN A 622 58.31 8.59 10.68
C GLN A 622 58.28 9.40 9.37
N HIS A 623 57.11 9.42 8.72
CA HIS A 623 56.87 10.16 7.47
C HIS A 623 55.53 10.90 7.54
N PRO A 624 55.28 11.88 6.65
CA PRO A 624 54.04 12.66 6.66
C PRO A 624 52.78 11.79 6.65
N LYS A 625 51.69 12.31 7.22
CA LYS A 625 50.37 11.65 7.19
C LYS A 625 49.87 11.60 5.75
N SER A 626 49.76 10.40 5.20
CA SER A 626 49.42 10.11 3.81
C SER A 626 48.97 8.65 3.66
N VAL A 627 48.53 8.29 2.46
CA VAL A 627 48.39 6.90 2.06
C VAL A 627 49.74 6.33 1.64
N TYR A 628 50.04 5.14 2.12
CA TYR A 628 51.21 4.33 1.77
C TYR A 628 50.78 2.94 1.30
N ILE A 629 51.58 2.37 0.40
CA ILE A 629 51.41 1.00 -0.09
C ILE A 629 52.47 0.12 0.55
N VAL A 630 52.08 -0.86 1.33
CA VAL A 630 52.98 -1.86 1.93
C VAL A 630 52.90 -3.14 1.11
N VAL A 631 54.04 -3.60 0.59
CA VAL A 631 54.17 -4.84 -0.17
C VAL A 631 54.93 -5.85 0.68
N VAL A 632 54.29 -6.98 0.96
CA VAL A 632 54.90 -8.13 1.65
C VAL A 632 55.28 -9.15 0.60
N ASP A 633 56.58 -9.40 0.45
CA ASP A 633 57.14 -10.37 -0.49
C ASP A 633 57.55 -11.61 0.29
N SER A 634 56.96 -12.76 -0.03
CA SER A 634 57.14 -14.03 0.66
C SER A 634 57.37 -15.17 -0.34
N GLU A 635 57.66 -16.36 0.17
CA GLU A 635 57.74 -17.59 -0.65
C GLU A 635 56.44 -17.91 -1.43
N LEU A 636 55.29 -17.37 -0.99
CA LEU A 636 53.99 -17.54 -1.68
C LEU A 636 53.70 -16.44 -2.71
N GLY A 637 54.56 -15.41 -2.82
CA GLY A 637 54.38 -14.27 -3.72
C GLY A 637 54.21 -12.94 -2.98
N LYS A 638 53.72 -11.93 -3.70
CA LYS A 638 53.60 -10.55 -3.23
C LYS A 638 52.16 -10.20 -2.88
N GLU A 639 51.95 -9.74 -1.65
CA GLU A 639 50.68 -9.17 -1.18
C GLU A 639 50.82 -7.67 -0.99
N THR A 640 49.79 -6.90 -1.34
CA THR A 640 49.82 -5.43 -1.33
C THR A 640 48.72 -4.85 -0.44
N PHE A 641 49.09 -3.94 0.46
CA PHE A 641 48.21 -3.34 1.45
C PHE A 641 48.25 -1.82 1.34
N ARG A 642 47.07 -1.18 1.23
CA ARG A 642 46.93 0.27 1.23
C ARG A 642 46.61 0.74 2.65
N ILE A 643 47.51 1.51 3.27
CA ILE A 643 47.39 1.93 4.67
C ILE A 643 47.52 3.45 4.78
N ILE A 644 46.73 4.06 5.67
CA ILE A 644 46.83 5.48 6.01
C ILE A 644 47.59 5.58 7.34
N ASN A 645 48.73 6.28 7.38
CA ASN A 645 49.38 6.59 8.65
C ASN A 645 48.70 7.82 9.28
N LYS A 646 48.11 7.64 10.46
CA LYS A 646 47.29 8.64 11.13
C LYS A 646 48.08 9.61 11.98
#